data_AF-B7RT63-F1
#
_entry.id   AF-B7RT63-F1
#
_cell.length_a   1.000
_cell.length_b   1.000
_cell.length_c   1.000
_cell.angle_alpha   90.00
_cell.angle_beta   90.00
_cell.angle_gamma   90.00
#
_symmetry.space_group_name_H-M   'P 1'
#
loop_
_entity.id
_entity.type
_entity.pdbx_description
1 polymer ?
#
loop_
_entity_poly.entity_id
_entity_poly.type
_entity_poly.pdbx_seq_one_letter_code
_entity_poly.pdbx_strand_id
1 'polypeptide(L)'
;MFMAANWVTVRRYCARSFLTAVVTFAAVSTRAEGELQSIELGRCALENGEEILDCQVSFRVYGKRNEEASNIVLMPSWHNGDSKALFDYGYLGPGGIVDTHHYQVIAIDSFGNGVSSSPSNSRQVPFPEFTIRDMVNAQHRLLLEELGLEHIHAVVGASMGGHQVYEWMMMHPEFASHFVPIEASPWPTFYDYVKERGWMTALDSPLDSPQEIARVTDVISAMDTLLFWTPDYVNRELDEGTFESRFDAMRRHRSKERLIDRASQTRALLSHDIRRNREDFAKRLSQLHHISALAVVFESDMTVIPGPNLELAEALGFEVINISGDCGHFGPNPECYQSDVASHVNEFLKQGNQRHLLRRSLQFDGVSREYFVYVPDGHGDTPLPVVMGLHGLGSTATGFATSYDLNAHAKKNGYIIVYPQGSHFQGVIGDDSTVEPYLISTWNDETSNFTPTEAGPHCTDDRLKYPCPPDCGSCNHCAWTSCNDDSGFLLQVLDEVTREFNTDASRYYIVGNSNGGGMAMRLGCDHPKRFAAIGVSIYQMPPGHTCGPASGLPMLHLYGEKDDGVGHDGTATSDGWIYTSAAKNTQDWAGAMNCGNEIETWRTAISEANGLICSAYTNCPNSGQEVASCMDPEAGHEWRGQRITQISASCVTAAQQESLPGQPLCPQPEASDQRWGMDLFWQFFQRYQRLP
;
A
#
# COMPACT_ATOMS: atom_id res chain seq x y z
N MET A 1 6.16 -54.96 48.12
CA MET A 1 4.77 -55.04 47.62
C MET A 1 4.56 -53.78 46.77
N PHE A 2 4.23 -53.99 45.50
CA PHE A 2 3.98 -53.00 44.43
C PHE A 2 5.02 -51.91 44.15
N MET A 3 5.68 -51.99 42.98
CA MET A 3 5.54 -50.92 41.97
C MET A 3 6.13 -51.30 40.61
N ALA A 4 5.42 -50.84 39.58
CA ALA A 4 5.85 -50.42 38.24
C ALA A 4 6.46 -51.46 37.28
N ALA A 5 5.67 -51.79 36.26
CA ALA A 5 6.00 -52.54 35.05
C ALA A 5 5.33 -51.81 33.86
N ASN A 6 5.79 -51.78 32.61
CA ASN A 6 6.94 -52.32 31.88
C ASN A 6 6.89 -51.69 30.45
N TRP A 7 7.83 -51.73 29.51
CA TRP A 7 9.27 -52.02 29.40
C TRP A 7 9.73 -51.58 28.00
N VAL A 8 11.02 -51.29 27.91
CA VAL A 8 11.89 -51.30 26.73
C VAL A 8 12.16 -52.74 26.28
N THR A 9 12.22 -53.04 24.98
CA THR A 9 13.20 -54.00 24.38
C THR A 9 13.22 -53.87 22.83
N VAL A 10 14.25 -53.28 22.22
CA VAL A 10 15.51 -53.85 21.64
C VAL A 10 15.43 -54.27 20.14
N ARG A 11 16.00 -53.39 19.31
CA ARG A 11 17.08 -53.58 18.29
C ARG A 11 17.22 -54.88 17.46
N ARG A 12 17.39 -54.61 16.15
CA ARG A 12 18.18 -55.27 15.06
C ARG A 12 17.43 -56.23 14.12
N TYR A 13 17.30 -55.86 12.84
CA TYR A 13 18.20 -56.27 11.74
C TYR A 13 17.86 -55.55 10.41
N CYS A 14 18.91 -55.16 9.68
CA CYS A 14 19.03 -54.99 8.21
C CYS A 14 18.23 -53.92 7.43
N ALA A 15 18.91 -52.78 7.22
CA ALA A 15 19.26 -52.18 5.93
C ALA A 15 18.47 -52.64 4.67
N ARG A 16 17.65 -51.73 4.13
CA ARG A 16 17.43 -51.53 2.69
C ARG A 16 17.10 -50.06 2.42
N SER A 17 18.08 -49.37 1.82
CA SER A 17 17.98 -48.24 0.91
C SER A 17 16.93 -47.15 1.16
N PHE A 18 17.26 -46.18 1.99
CA PHE A 18 16.81 -44.79 1.84
C PHE A 18 18.02 -43.96 1.42
N LEU A 19 18.24 -43.85 0.12
CA LEU A 19 19.02 -42.75 -0.46
C LEU A 19 17.99 -41.66 -0.78
N THR A 20 17.57 -40.92 0.25
CA THR A 20 16.98 -39.60 0.05
C THR A 20 18.12 -38.71 -0.44
N ALA A 21 18.08 -38.34 -1.72
CA ALA A 21 18.94 -37.29 -2.23
C ALA A 21 18.56 -36.00 -1.51
N VAL A 22 19.29 -35.67 -0.45
CA VAL A 22 19.34 -34.29 0.04
C VAL A 22 20.09 -33.51 -1.02
N VAL A 23 19.36 -32.95 -1.97
CA VAL A 23 19.90 -31.91 -2.85
C VAL A 23 20.02 -30.67 -1.98
N THR A 24 21.18 -30.48 -1.37
CA THR A 24 21.56 -29.23 -0.72
C THR A 24 21.52 -28.09 -1.73
N PHE A 25 20.78 -27.03 -1.37
CA PHE A 25 20.48 -25.81 -2.13
C PHE A 25 21.69 -24.97 -2.61
N ALA A 26 22.92 -25.46 -2.39
CA ALA A 26 24.15 -24.85 -2.91
C ALA A 26 24.30 -24.97 -4.44
N ALA A 27 23.41 -25.69 -5.14
CA ALA A 27 23.53 -25.96 -6.57
C ALA A 27 22.90 -24.89 -7.49
N VAL A 28 22.06 -23.98 -6.96
CA VAL A 28 21.52 -22.87 -7.77
C VAL A 28 22.53 -21.71 -7.86
N SER A 29 23.45 -21.58 -6.89
CA SER A 29 24.40 -20.47 -6.82
C SER A 29 25.65 -20.60 -7.70
N THR A 30 25.77 -21.66 -8.51
CA THR A 30 26.95 -21.91 -9.36
C THR A 30 26.65 -21.91 -10.87
N ARG A 31 25.40 -21.65 -11.27
CA ARG A 31 24.99 -21.64 -12.69
C ARG A 31 25.10 -20.25 -13.32
N ALA A 32 25.28 -20.22 -14.64
CA ALA A 32 25.40 -18.97 -15.38
C ALA A 32 24.05 -18.23 -15.38
N GLU A 33 24.10 -16.91 -15.25
CA GLU A 33 22.90 -16.07 -15.33
C GLU A 33 22.15 -16.30 -16.64
N GLY A 34 20.83 -16.47 -16.56
CA GLY A 34 19.98 -16.71 -17.72
C GLY A 34 20.13 -18.09 -18.36
N GLU A 35 20.79 -19.07 -17.74
CA GLU A 35 20.80 -20.47 -18.22
C GLU A 35 19.42 -21.13 -18.07
N LEU A 36 19.00 -21.92 -19.07
CA LEU A 36 17.71 -22.63 -19.04
C LEU A 36 17.79 -23.79 -18.06
N GLN A 37 16.81 -23.88 -17.17
CA GLN A 37 16.67 -24.96 -16.22
C GLN A 37 15.30 -25.60 -16.42
N SER A 38 15.24 -26.92 -16.30
CA SER A 38 13.99 -27.68 -16.41
C SER A 38 13.90 -28.66 -15.26
N ILE A 39 12.78 -28.66 -14.56
CA ILE A 39 12.52 -29.52 -13.40
C ILE A 39 11.31 -30.40 -13.71
N GLU A 40 11.47 -31.71 -13.50
CA GLU A 40 10.39 -32.69 -13.61
C GLU A 40 9.61 -32.73 -12.28
N LEU A 41 8.37 -32.26 -12.30
CA LEU A 41 7.45 -32.25 -11.15
C LEU A 41 6.69 -33.57 -11.00
N GLY A 42 7.03 -34.58 -11.79
CA GLY A 42 6.29 -35.84 -11.89
C GLY A 42 4.91 -35.60 -12.49
N ARG A 43 3.85 -35.86 -11.72
CA ARG A 43 2.46 -35.65 -12.17
C ARG A 43 1.96 -34.27 -11.79
N CYS A 44 1.31 -33.58 -12.72
CA CYS A 44 0.56 -32.35 -12.43
C CYS A 44 -0.93 -32.63 -12.60
N ALA A 45 -1.66 -32.65 -11.48
CA ALA A 45 -3.13 -32.72 -11.48
C ALA A 45 -3.72 -31.41 -11.99
N LEU A 46 -4.77 -31.50 -12.80
CA LEU A 46 -5.41 -30.38 -13.47
C LEU A 46 -6.83 -30.15 -12.95
N GLU A 47 -7.35 -28.92 -13.10
CA GLU A 47 -8.68 -28.53 -12.62
C GLU A 47 -9.82 -29.36 -13.25
N ASN A 48 -9.61 -29.90 -14.46
CA ASN A 48 -10.58 -30.78 -15.14
C ASN A 48 -10.56 -32.23 -14.64
N GLY A 49 -9.68 -32.58 -13.69
CA GLY A 49 -9.51 -33.93 -13.15
C GLY A 49 -8.56 -34.83 -13.95
N GLU A 50 -7.98 -34.36 -15.06
CA GLU A 50 -6.90 -35.04 -15.77
C GLU A 50 -5.52 -34.74 -15.12
N GLU A 51 -4.46 -35.37 -15.64
CA GLU A 51 -3.08 -35.16 -15.20
C GLU A 51 -2.13 -35.01 -16.40
N ILE A 52 -1.15 -34.12 -16.31
CA ILE A 52 0.07 -34.18 -17.12
C ILE A 52 1.01 -35.19 -16.45
N LEU A 53 1.28 -36.31 -17.12
CA LEU A 53 2.00 -37.46 -16.52
C LEU A 53 3.50 -37.21 -16.33
N ASP A 54 4.13 -36.58 -17.32
CA ASP A 54 5.56 -36.21 -17.34
C ASP A 54 5.67 -34.68 -17.26
N CYS A 55 5.14 -34.11 -16.18
CA CYS A 55 5.05 -32.67 -15.98
C CYS A 55 6.45 -32.07 -15.76
N GLN A 56 6.82 -31.14 -16.62
CA GLN A 56 8.08 -30.43 -16.59
C GLN A 56 7.82 -28.93 -16.68
N VAL A 57 8.49 -28.18 -15.81
CA VAL A 57 8.47 -26.72 -15.80
C VAL A 57 9.89 -26.22 -16.03
N SER A 58 10.03 -25.36 -17.02
CA SER A 58 11.29 -24.71 -17.37
C SER A 58 11.32 -23.26 -16.91
N PHE A 59 12.50 -22.76 -16.54
CA PHE A 59 12.69 -21.38 -16.09
C PHE A 59 14.15 -20.92 -16.30
N ARG A 60 14.35 -19.61 -16.21
CA ARG A 60 15.65 -18.94 -16.16
C ARG A 60 15.71 -18.03 -14.94
N VAL A 61 16.92 -17.80 -14.43
CA VAL A 61 17.14 -16.89 -13.30
C VAL A 61 18.07 -15.76 -13.71
N TYR A 62 17.67 -14.54 -13.43
CA TYR A 62 18.41 -13.31 -13.72
C TYR A 62 18.60 -12.47 -12.45
N GLY A 63 19.64 -11.64 -12.42
CA GLY A 63 19.96 -10.82 -11.25
C GLY A 63 20.44 -11.62 -10.04
N LYS A 64 20.58 -10.93 -8.89
CA LYS A 64 21.20 -11.49 -7.69
C LYS A 64 20.26 -11.44 -6.48
N ARG A 65 20.13 -12.58 -5.79
CA ARG A 65 19.43 -12.68 -4.50
C ARG A 65 20.17 -11.87 -3.43
N ASN A 66 19.44 -11.06 -2.66
CA ASN A 66 19.98 -10.40 -1.48
C ASN A 66 20.13 -11.38 -0.30
N GLU A 67 20.79 -10.96 0.78
CA GLU A 67 21.08 -11.84 1.94
C GLU A 67 19.80 -12.35 2.63
N GLU A 68 18.75 -11.52 2.64
CA GLU A 68 17.47 -11.81 3.30
C GLU A 68 16.50 -12.60 2.41
N ALA A 69 16.85 -12.85 1.14
CA ALA A 69 15.94 -13.41 0.14
C ALA A 69 14.67 -12.60 -0.17
N SER A 70 14.63 -11.33 0.25
CA SER A 70 13.47 -10.46 0.16
C SER A 70 13.30 -9.76 -1.20
N ASN A 71 14.18 -10.01 -2.19
CA ASN A 71 14.16 -9.34 -3.49
C ASN A 71 13.84 -10.25 -4.69
N ILE A 72 13.17 -11.38 -4.46
CA ILE A 72 12.86 -12.36 -5.52
C ILE A 72 11.55 -11.98 -6.23
N VAL A 73 11.57 -11.90 -7.55
CA VAL A 73 10.38 -11.65 -8.39
C VAL A 73 10.13 -12.85 -9.29
N LEU A 74 8.90 -13.35 -9.30
CA LEU A 74 8.43 -14.34 -10.27
C LEU A 74 7.90 -13.61 -11.51
N MET A 75 8.32 -14.05 -12.71
CA MET A 75 7.82 -13.52 -13.97
C MET A 75 7.36 -14.61 -14.94
N PRO A 76 6.05 -14.93 -14.98
CA PRO A 76 5.51 -15.89 -15.94
C PRO A 76 5.49 -15.37 -17.37
N SER A 77 5.76 -16.27 -18.34
CA SER A 77 5.77 -15.93 -19.76
C SER A 77 4.37 -15.59 -20.30
N TRP A 78 4.32 -14.68 -21.27
CA TRP A 78 3.11 -14.35 -22.02
C TRP A 78 2.73 -15.43 -23.04
N HIS A 79 1.62 -15.24 -23.76
CA HIS A 79 1.08 -16.19 -24.75
C HIS A 79 2.09 -16.48 -25.87
N ASN A 80 2.45 -17.74 -26.06
CA ASN A 80 3.51 -18.24 -26.94
C ASN A 80 4.93 -17.72 -26.69
N GLY A 81 5.12 -16.93 -25.63
CA GLY A 81 6.41 -16.44 -25.18
C GLY A 81 7.14 -17.45 -24.31
N ASP A 82 8.41 -17.16 -24.05
CA ASP A 82 9.27 -17.97 -23.19
C ASP A 82 10.10 -17.09 -22.25
N SER A 83 10.75 -17.74 -21.29
CA SER A 83 11.62 -17.12 -20.29
C SER A 83 12.77 -16.32 -20.90
N LYS A 84 13.22 -16.67 -22.11
CA LYS A 84 14.28 -15.95 -22.81
C LYS A 84 13.75 -14.67 -23.47
N ALA A 85 12.57 -14.71 -24.08
CA ALA A 85 11.94 -13.57 -24.71
C ALA A 85 11.67 -12.44 -23.69
N LEU A 86 11.28 -12.78 -22.45
CA LEU A 86 11.13 -11.79 -21.38
C LEU A 86 12.40 -10.94 -21.17
N PHE A 87 13.59 -11.56 -21.26
CA PHE A 87 14.86 -10.84 -21.18
C PHE A 87 15.19 -10.10 -22.48
N ASP A 88 15.06 -10.77 -23.63
CA ASP A 88 15.46 -10.22 -24.94
C ASP A 88 14.65 -8.96 -25.32
N TYR A 89 13.41 -8.85 -24.84
CA TYR A 89 12.53 -7.70 -25.06
C TYR A 89 12.50 -6.69 -23.90
N GLY A 90 13.37 -6.82 -22.88
CA GLY A 90 13.50 -5.82 -21.81
C GLY A 90 12.38 -5.83 -20.75
N TYR A 91 11.55 -6.87 -20.70
CA TYR A 91 10.56 -7.04 -19.63
C TYR A 91 11.23 -7.36 -18.29
N LEU A 92 12.40 -7.96 -18.34
CA LEU A 92 13.31 -8.08 -17.22
C LEU A 92 14.74 -7.85 -17.71
N GLY A 93 15.61 -7.38 -16.82
CA GLY A 93 17.03 -7.18 -17.11
C GLY A 93 17.54 -5.86 -16.53
N PRO A 94 18.81 -5.50 -16.78
CA PRO A 94 19.38 -4.24 -16.32
C PRO A 94 18.58 -3.03 -16.86
N GLY A 95 17.82 -2.37 -15.98
CA GLY A 95 16.93 -1.25 -16.35
C GLY A 95 15.64 -1.62 -17.09
N GLY A 96 15.26 -2.91 -17.12
CA GLY A 96 14.00 -3.37 -17.71
C GLY A 96 12.77 -3.08 -16.83
N ILE A 97 11.59 -3.57 -17.24
CA ILE A 97 10.35 -3.41 -16.47
C ILE A 97 10.53 -3.94 -15.04
N VAL A 98 11.17 -5.10 -14.89
CA VAL A 98 11.74 -5.56 -13.61
C VAL A 98 13.25 -5.44 -13.65
N ASP A 99 13.80 -4.47 -12.93
CA ASP A 99 15.23 -4.16 -12.95
C ASP A 99 16.08 -5.17 -12.18
N THR A 100 16.89 -5.96 -12.89
CA THR A 100 17.75 -7.00 -12.29
C THR A 100 18.97 -6.46 -11.56
N HIS A 101 19.22 -5.14 -11.57
CA HIS A 101 20.16 -4.52 -10.62
C HIS A 101 19.64 -4.61 -9.18
N HIS A 102 18.32 -4.65 -8.99
CA HIS A 102 17.66 -4.61 -7.69
C HIS A 102 17.04 -5.95 -7.29
N TYR A 103 16.53 -6.70 -8.27
CA TYR A 103 15.79 -7.94 -8.04
C TYR A 103 16.48 -9.17 -8.62
N GLN A 104 16.27 -10.32 -7.97
CA GLN A 104 16.46 -11.61 -8.62
C GLN A 104 15.15 -12.00 -9.29
N VAL A 105 15.17 -12.27 -10.60
CA VAL A 105 13.97 -12.63 -11.35
C VAL A 105 14.00 -14.10 -11.72
N ILE A 106 12.96 -14.84 -11.35
CA ILE A 106 12.69 -16.21 -11.82
C ILE A 106 11.70 -16.09 -12.99
N ALA A 107 12.22 -16.15 -14.21
CA ALA A 107 11.42 -16.09 -15.44
C ALA A 107 10.96 -17.49 -15.82
N ILE A 108 9.66 -17.75 -15.83
CA ILE A 108 9.10 -19.11 -15.93
C ILE A 108 8.35 -19.36 -17.24
N ASP A 109 8.63 -20.50 -17.85
CA ASP A 109 8.00 -20.96 -19.08
C ASP A 109 6.64 -21.60 -18.79
N SER A 110 5.58 -21.01 -19.31
CA SER A 110 4.20 -21.50 -19.13
C SER A 110 3.94 -22.81 -19.90
N PHE A 111 3.00 -23.64 -19.44
CA PHE A 111 2.57 -24.84 -20.18
C PHE A 111 2.09 -24.47 -21.60
N GLY A 112 2.30 -25.37 -22.55
CA GLY A 112 1.91 -25.18 -23.95
C GLY A 112 2.72 -24.14 -24.71
N ASN A 113 3.89 -23.69 -24.23
CA ASN A 113 4.75 -22.74 -24.96
C ASN A 113 5.82 -23.41 -25.85
N GLY A 114 5.92 -24.74 -25.79
CA GLY A 114 6.93 -25.56 -26.49
C GLY A 114 8.22 -25.80 -25.70
N VAL A 115 8.38 -25.17 -24.52
CA VAL A 115 9.57 -25.29 -23.65
C VAL A 115 9.22 -26.09 -22.39
N SER A 116 8.23 -25.65 -21.61
CA SER A 116 7.62 -26.48 -20.55
C SER A 116 6.72 -27.55 -21.17
N SER A 117 6.10 -28.41 -20.36
CA SER A 117 5.17 -29.44 -20.86
C SER A 117 4.14 -28.85 -21.83
N SER A 118 4.18 -29.34 -23.07
CA SER A 118 3.39 -28.82 -24.19
C SER A 118 2.95 -29.96 -25.11
N PRO A 119 1.87 -29.80 -25.90
CA PRO A 119 1.48 -30.76 -26.91
C PRO A 119 2.62 -31.15 -27.87
N SER A 120 3.48 -30.20 -28.25
CA SER A 120 4.59 -30.43 -29.20
C SER A 120 5.75 -31.25 -28.66
N ASN A 121 5.96 -31.29 -27.35
CA ASN A 121 7.12 -31.92 -26.72
C ASN A 121 6.77 -33.08 -25.78
N SER A 122 5.47 -33.38 -25.62
CA SER A 122 4.97 -34.46 -24.77
C SER A 122 4.78 -35.79 -25.52
N ARG A 123 4.95 -36.89 -24.78
CA ARG A 123 4.59 -38.25 -25.25
C ARG A 123 3.13 -38.61 -24.98
N GLN A 124 2.43 -37.83 -24.16
CA GLN A 124 1.02 -38.02 -23.82
C GLN A 124 0.14 -37.46 -24.93
N VAL A 125 -0.56 -38.34 -25.65
CA VAL A 125 -1.45 -38.00 -26.77
C VAL A 125 -2.81 -38.66 -26.58
N PRO A 126 -3.92 -37.89 -26.51
CA PRO A 126 -3.97 -36.42 -26.53
C PRO A 126 -3.29 -35.81 -25.29
N PHE A 127 -2.69 -34.62 -25.47
CA PHE A 127 -2.19 -33.83 -24.35
C PHE A 127 -3.40 -33.25 -23.60
N PRO A 128 -3.42 -33.28 -22.26
CA PRO A 128 -4.57 -32.85 -21.49
C PRO A 128 -4.76 -31.33 -21.59
N GLU A 129 -6.02 -30.88 -21.56
CA GLU A 129 -6.35 -29.47 -21.48
C GLU A 129 -6.01 -28.94 -20.08
N PHE A 130 -5.43 -27.74 -20.01
CA PHE A 130 -5.03 -27.08 -18.77
C PHE A 130 -5.58 -25.66 -18.72
N THR A 131 -5.58 -25.08 -17.52
CA THR A 131 -6.03 -23.71 -17.23
C THR A 131 -4.88 -22.85 -16.76
N ILE A 132 -5.11 -21.53 -16.65
CA ILE A 132 -4.15 -20.61 -16.01
C ILE A 132 -3.88 -21.03 -14.54
N ARG A 133 -4.88 -21.56 -13.82
CA ARG A 133 -4.72 -22.06 -12.45
C ARG A 133 -3.78 -23.26 -12.37
N ASP A 134 -3.81 -24.13 -13.37
CA ASP A 134 -2.93 -25.29 -13.44
C ASP A 134 -1.47 -24.86 -13.66
N MET A 135 -1.24 -23.82 -14.47
CA MET A 135 0.09 -23.20 -14.60
C MET A 135 0.56 -22.65 -13.24
N VAL A 136 -0.27 -21.87 -12.55
CA VAL A 136 0.06 -21.29 -11.24
C VAL A 136 0.34 -22.36 -10.20
N ASN A 137 -0.46 -23.44 -10.14
CA ASN A 137 -0.22 -24.57 -9.24
C ASN A 137 1.14 -25.24 -9.49
N ALA A 138 1.50 -25.45 -10.76
CA ALA A 138 2.80 -26.03 -11.12
C ALA A 138 3.96 -25.09 -10.75
N GLN A 139 3.80 -23.77 -10.95
CA GLN A 139 4.77 -22.77 -10.55
C GLN A 139 4.93 -22.72 -9.03
N HIS A 140 3.83 -22.73 -8.27
CA HIS A 140 3.87 -22.76 -6.81
C HIS A 140 4.57 -24.02 -6.29
N ARG A 141 4.29 -25.19 -6.86
CA ARG A 141 5.00 -26.43 -6.52
C ARG A 141 6.49 -26.34 -6.82
N LEU A 142 6.89 -25.84 -8.00
CA LEU A 142 8.29 -25.61 -8.33
C LEU A 142 8.96 -24.67 -7.31
N LEU A 143 8.34 -23.53 -6.99
CA LEU A 143 8.91 -22.54 -6.09
C LEU A 143 9.04 -23.07 -4.67
N LEU A 144 8.00 -23.74 -4.16
CA LEU A 144 7.94 -24.23 -2.78
C LEU A 144 8.71 -25.53 -2.59
N GLU A 145 8.42 -26.56 -3.38
CA GLU A 145 8.91 -27.93 -3.17
C GLU A 145 10.35 -28.11 -3.68
N GLU A 146 10.66 -27.52 -4.84
CA GLU A 146 11.94 -27.73 -5.52
C GLU A 146 12.92 -26.58 -5.27
N LEU A 147 12.42 -25.33 -5.21
CA LEU A 147 13.22 -24.14 -4.95
C LEU A 147 13.14 -23.65 -3.48
N GLY A 148 12.41 -24.33 -2.60
CA GLY A 148 12.40 -24.02 -1.16
C GLY A 148 12.07 -22.58 -0.81
N LEU A 149 11.28 -21.90 -1.65
CA LEU A 149 10.81 -20.53 -1.43
C LEU A 149 9.44 -20.59 -0.76
N GLU A 150 9.32 -19.97 0.41
CA GLU A 150 8.06 -19.88 1.15
C GLU A 150 7.38 -18.51 0.94
N HIS A 151 8.15 -17.51 0.52
CA HIS A 151 7.68 -16.17 0.22
C HIS A 151 8.62 -15.49 -0.79
N ILE A 152 8.08 -14.62 -1.65
CA ILE A 152 8.82 -13.82 -2.63
C ILE A 152 8.38 -12.35 -2.60
N HIS A 153 9.21 -11.46 -3.16
CA HIS A 153 8.90 -10.03 -3.21
C HIS A 153 7.65 -9.76 -4.04
N ALA A 154 7.61 -10.29 -5.27
CA ALA A 154 6.52 -9.97 -6.19
C ALA A 154 6.24 -11.06 -7.23
N VAL A 155 5.03 -11.05 -7.78
CA VAL A 155 4.68 -11.70 -9.05
C VAL A 155 4.36 -10.60 -10.06
N VAL A 156 5.11 -10.55 -11.15
CA VAL A 156 4.93 -9.56 -12.23
C VAL A 156 4.70 -10.32 -13.53
N GLY A 157 3.79 -9.90 -14.38
CA GLY A 157 3.53 -10.61 -15.63
C GLY A 157 2.76 -9.79 -16.63
N ALA A 158 3.07 -9.99 -17.92
CA ALA A 158 2.40 -9.32 -19.03
C ALA A 158 1.50 -10.26 -19.82
N SER A 159 0.35 -9.77 -20.28
CA SER A 159 -0.60 -10.52 -21.11
C SER A 159 -1.02 -11.82 -20.41
N MET A 160 -0.86 -13.01 -21.02
CA MET A 160 -1.10 -14.29 -20.33
C MET A 160 -0.30 -14.43 -19.02
N GLY A 161 0.87 -13.82 -18.90
CA GLY A 161 1.63 -13.73 -17.65
C GLY A 161 0.90 -12.91 -16.59
N GLY A 162 0.22 -11.82 -16.96
CA GLY A 162 -0.60 -11.03 -16.05
C GLY A 162 -1.89 -11.75 -15.63
N HIS A 163 -2.48 -12.57 -16.49
CA HIS A 163 -3.59 -13.46 -16.10
C HIS A 163 -3.13 -14.48 -15.04
N GLN A 164 -1.88 -14.95 -15.13
CA GLN A 164 -1.28 -15.80 -14.10
C GLN A 164 -1.06 -15.02 -12.79
N VAL A 165 -0.66 -13.75 -12.85
CA VAL A 165 -0.55 -12.87 -11.65
C VAL A 165 -1.89 -12.79 -10.92
N TYR A 166 -3.00 -12.63 -11.64
CA TYR A 166 -4.33 -12.60 -11.04
C TYR A 166 -4.72 -13.92 -10.36
N GLU A 167 -4.38 -15.07 -10.94
CA GLU A 167 -4.61 -16.36 -10.27
C GLU A 167 -3.66 -16.58 -9.09
N TRP A 168 -2.41 -16.12 -9.17
CA TRP A 168 -1.47 -16.09 -8.05
C TRP A 168 -2.03 -15.30 -6.86
N MET A 169 -2.51 -14.08 -7.12
CA MET A 169 -3.16 -13.22 -6.12
C MET A 169 -4.33 -13.92 -5.42
N MET A 170 -5.12 -14.67 -6.19
CA MET A 170 -6.31 -15.33 -5.66
C MET A 170 -6.03 -16.67 -4.98
N MET A 171 -5.01 -17.41 -5.42
CA MET A 171 -4.72 -18.77 -4.93
C MET A 171 -3.70 -18.76 -3.80
N HIS A 172 -2.72 -17.86 -3.85
CA HIS A 172 -1.59 -17.80 -2.93
C HIS A 172 -1.25 -16.35 -2.53
N PRO A 173 -2.22 -15.58 -1.96
CA PRO A 173 -2.04 -14.16 -1.65
C PRO A 173 -0.87 -13.87 -0.69
N GLU A 174 -0.57 -14.79 0.22
CA GLU A 174 0.51 -14.64 1.22
C GLU A 174 1.90 -15.07 0.69
N PHE A 175 1.97 -15.67 -0.50
CA PHE A 175 3.24 -16.17 -1.05
C PHE A 175 4.07 -15.04 -1.67
N ALA A 176 3.46 -13.92 -2.04
CA ALA A 176 4.15 -12.75 -2.58
C ALA A 176 3.67 -11.47 -1.90
N SER A 177 4.57 -10.51 -1.70
CA SER A 177 4.20 -9.20 -1.14
C SER A 177 3.48 -8.30 -2.17
N HIS A 178 3.82 -8.41 -3.45
CA HIS A 178 3.31 -7.52 -4.50
C HIS A 178 2.85 -8.27 -5.76
N PHE A 179 1.79 -7.77 -6.41
CA PHE A 179 1.23 -8.34 -7.63
C PHE A 179 1.08 -7.28 -8.73
N VAL A 180 1.71 -7.50 -9.89
CA VAL A 180 1.71 -6.54 -11.00
C VAL A 180 1.27 -7.21 -12.30
N PRO A 181 -0.04 -7.23 -12.58
CA PRO A 181 -0.56 -7.61 -13.90
C PRO A 181 -0.40 -6.45 -14.89
N ILE A 182 0.26 -6.71 -16.02
CA ILE A 182 0.46 -5.78 -17.13
C ILE A 182 -0.36 -6.31 -18.32
N GLU A 183 -1.14 -5.44 -18.97
CA GLU A 183 -2.00 -5.76 -20.12
C GLU A 183 -2.75 -7.09 -19.96
N ALA A 184 -3.36 -7.31 -18.79
CA ALA A 184 -4.14 -8.51 -18.48
C ALA A 184 -5.47 -8.13 -17.84
N SER A 185 -6.44 -9.03 -17.84
CA SER A 185 -7.72 -8.84 -17.18
C SER A 185 -8.00 -9.94 -16.16
N PRO A 186 -8.63 -9.64 -15.01
CA PRO A 186 -8.98 -10.65 -14.01
C PRO A 186 -10.10 -11.59 -14.46
N TRP A 187 -10.92 -11.16 -15.42
CA TRP A 187 -12.00 -11.96 -16.02
C TRP A 187 -12.35 -11.46 -17.42
N PRO A 188 -13.00 -12.30 -18.25
CA PRO A 188 -13.29 -11.94 -19.63
C PRO A 188 -14.55 -11.07 -19.73
N THR A 189 -14.55 -10.21 -20.72
CA THR A 189 -15.71 -9.50 -21.25
C THR A 189 -16.36 -10.29 -22.39
N PHE A 190 -17.53 -9.84 -22.85
CA PHE A 190 -18.14 -10.44 -24.04
C PHE A 190 -17.29 -10.29 -25.31
N TYR A 191 -16.53 -9.20 -25.42
CA TYR A 191 -15.62 -8.97 -26.54
C TYR A 191 -14.54 -10.06 -26.61
N ASP A 192 -14.03 -10.49 -25.45
CA ASP A 192 -13.03 -11.55 -25.37
C ASP A 192 -13.57 -12.88 -25.91
N TYR A 193 -14.79 -13.27 -25.53
CA TYR A 193 -15.41 -14.47 -26.08
C TYR A 193 -15.57 -14.44 -27.61
N VAL A 194 -15.83 -13.27 -28.20
CA VAL A 194 -15.99 -13.13 -29.66
C VAL A 194 -14.65 -13.30 -30.37
N LYS A 195 -13.58 -12.62 -29.93
CA LYS A 195 -12.27 -12.74 -30.60
C LYS A 195 -11.69 -14.15 -30.46
N GLU A 196 -11.82 -14.72 -29.27
CA GLU A 196 -11.31 -16.05 -28.97
C GLU A 196 -12.03 -17.13 -29.77
N ARG A 197 -13.34 -16.99 -29.98
CA ARG A 197 -14.09 -17.88 -30.88
C ARG A 197 -13.53 -17.87 -32.30
N GLY A 198 -13.08 -16.71 -32.79
CA GLY A 198 -12.44 -16.56 -34.09
C GLY A 198 -11.09 -17.29 -34.15
N TRP A 199 -10.20 -17.03 -33.18
CA TRP A 199 -8.90 -17.70 -33.12
C TRP A 199 -9.04 -19.21 -33.00
N MET A 200 -9.92 -19.70 -32.11
CA MET A 200 -10.13 -21.13 -31.93
C MET A 200 -10.71 -21.81 -33.16
N THR A 201 -11.60 -21.15 -33.91
CA THR A 201 -12.13 -21.73 -35.16
C THR A 201 -11.00 -21.97 -36.18
N ALA A 202 -10.00 -21.10 -36.22
CA ALA A 202 -8.82 -21.30 -37.06
C ALA A 202 -7.89 -22.38 -36.48
N LEU A 203 -7.61 -22.36 -35.17
CA LEU A 203 -6.69 -23.29 -34.50
C LEU A 203 -7.20 -24.73 -34.44
N ASP A 204 -8.52 -24.94 -34.41
CA ASP A 204 -9.15 -26.27 -34.44
C ASP A 204 -9.28 -26.83 -35.87
N SER A 205 -8.85 -26.08 -36.89
CA SER A 205 -8.81 -26.59 -38.27
C SER A 205 -7.76 -27.70 -38.44
N PRO A 206 -7.93 -28.63 -39.40
CA PRO A 206 -6.92 -29.62 -39.73
C PRO A 206 -5.55 -29.00 -40.02
N LEU A 207 -4.48 -29.70 -39.60
CA LEU A 207 -3.08 -29.31 -39.77
C LEU A 207 -2.27 -30.47 -40.37
N ASP A 208 -2.84 -31.19 -41.34
CA ASP A 208 -2.28 -32.44 -41.86
C ASP A 208 -1.42 -32.24 -43.10
N SER A 209 -1.55 -31.08 -43.76
CA SER A 209 -0.75 -30.70 -44.92
C SER A 209 -0.09 -29.31 -44.76
N PRO A 210 1.03 -29.04 -45.46
CA PRO A 210 1.65 -27.71 -45.48
C PRO A 210 0.70 -26.59 -45.93
N GLN A 211 -0.25 -26.90 -46.83
CA GLN A 211 -1.25 -25.93 -47.30
C GLN A 211 -2.25 -25.57 -46.20
N GLU A 212 -2.68 -26.56 -45.41
CA GLU A 212 -3.58 -26.31 -44.27
C GLU A 212 -2.87 -25.53 -43.17
N ILE A 213 -1.61 -25.88 -42.85
CA ILE A 213 -0.78 -25.13 -41.90
C ILE A 213 -0.66 -23.67 -42.35
N ALA A 214 -0.27 -23.43 -43.61
CA ALA A 214 -0.15 -22.08 -44.15
C ALA A 214 -1.47 -21.29 -44.07
N ARG A 215 -2.61 -21.92 -44.38
CA ARG A 215 -3.93 -21.29 -44.28
C ARG A 215 -4.27 -20.88 -42.84
N VAL A 216 -4.02 -21.76 -41.87
CA VAL A 216 -4.25 -21.43 -40.45
C VAL A 216 -3.31 -20.34 -39.98
N THR A 217 -2.02 -20.44 -40.33
CA THR A 217 -1.02 -19.38 -40.04
C THR A 217 -1.45 -18.03 -40.60
N ASP A 218 -1.97 -17.97 -41.82
CA ASP A 218 -2.44 -16.73 -42.44
C ASP A 218 -3.61 -16.12 -41.66
N VAL A 219 -4.63 -16.92 -41.35
CA VAL A 219 -5.79 -16.43 -40.60
C VAL A 219 -5.39 -15.93 -39.21
N ILE A 220 -4.57 -16.68 -38.49
CA ILE A 220 -4.09 -16.27 -37.16
C ILE A 220 -3.24 -15.00 -37.25
N SER A 221 -2.34 -14.90 -38.23
CA SER A 221 -1.48 -13.72 -38.38
C SER A 221 -2.30 -12.46 -38.70
N ALA A 222 -3.32 -12.58 -39.56
CA ALA A 222 -4.23 -11.48 -39.85
C ALA A 222 -5.01 -11.04 -38.61
N MET A 223 -5.56 -11.99 -37.84
CA MET A 223 -6.28 -11.69 -36.61
C MET A 223 -5.38 -11.06 -35.55
N ASP A 224 -4.17 -11.59 -35.36
CA ASP A 224 -3.18 -11.03 -34.43
C ASP A 224 -2.85 -9.58 -34.80
N THR A 225 -2.62 -9.27 -36.08
CA THR A 225 -2.35 -7.90 -36.52
C THR A 225 -3.53 -6.96 -36.24
N LEU A 226 -4.76 -7.45 -36.44
CA LEU A 226 -5.97 -6.66 -36.21
C LEU A 226 -6.30 -6.43 -34.73
N LEU A 227 -5.85 -7.31 -33.82
CA LEU A 227 -6.26 -7.30 -32.40
C LEU A 227 -5.15 -6.84 -31.45
N PHE A 228 -3.88 -7.07 -31.79
CA PHE A 228 -2.76 -6.65 -30.95
C PHE A 228 -2.32 -5.21 -31.24
N TRP A 229 -2.51 -4.72 -32.45
CA TRP A 229 -2.15 -3.35 -32.84
C TRP A 229 -3.39 -2.50 -33.10
N THR A 230 -3.25 -1.18 -33.01
CA THR A 230 -4.28 -0.29 -33.52
C THR A 230 -4.16 -0.11 -35.04
N PRO A 231 -5.25 0.26 -35.73
CA PRO A 231 -5.18 0.62 -37.15
C PRO A 231 -4.16 1.73 -37.44
N ASP A 232 -4.04 2.72 -36.55
CA ASP A 232 -3.13 3.86 -36.74
C ASP A 232 -1.67 3.43 -36.67
N TYR A 233 -1.30 2.56 -35.73
CA TYR A 233 0.04 2.01 -35.65
C TYR A 233 0.38 1.17 -36.89
N VAL A 234 -0.52 0.26 -37.30
CA VAL A 234 -0.31 -0.59 -38.48
C VAL A 234 -0.11 0.26 -39.74
N ASN A 235 -0.95 1.28 -39.95
CA ASN A 235 -0.85 2.15 -41.13
C ASN A 235 0.39 3.05 -41.10
N ARG A 236 0.90 3.43 -39.93
CA ARG A 236 2.09 4.27 -39.81
C ARG A 236 3.39 3.47 -39.93
N GLU A 237 3.53 2.40 -39.15
CA GLU A 237 4.80 1.71 -38.97
C GLU A 237 4.99 0.53 -39.93
N LEU A 238 3.89 -0.02 -40.49
CA LEU A 238 3.94 -1.26 -41.27
C LEU A 238 3.62 -1.08 -42.77
N ASP A 239 3.41 0.15 -43.25
CA ASP A 239 2.98 0.48 -44.63
C ASP A 239 4.14 0.63 -45.67
N GLU A 240 5.40 0.45 -45.27
CA GLU A 240 6.51 0.51 -46.23
C GLU A 240 6.76 -0.84 -46.94
N GLY A 241 6.61 -0.93 -48.27
CA GLY A 241 6.96 -2.13 -49.05
C GLY A 241 5.77 -2.79 -49.73
N THR A 242 5.84 -4.10 -49.99
CA THR A 242 4.68 -4.85 -50.55
C THR A 242 3.88 -5.54 -49.46
N PHE A 243 2.56 -5.63 -49.65
CA PHE A 243 1.66 -6.34 -48.73
C PHE A 243 2.17 -7.76 -48.43
N GLU A 244 2.52 -8.54 -49.45
CA GLU A 244 2.97 -9.93 -49.29
C GLU A 244 4.24 -10.06 -48.44
N SER A 245 5.23 -9.19 -48.66
CA SER A 245 6.47 -9.21 -47.87
C SER A 245 6.23 -8.84 -46.40
N ARG A 246 5.32 -7.89 -46.13
CA ARG A 246 5.02 -7.44 -44.77
C ARG A 246 4.15 -8.45 -44.03
N PHE A 247 3.14 -8.96 -44.70
CA PHE A 247 2.29 -10.00 -44.14
C PHE A 247 3.10 -11.28 -43.86
N ASP A 248 4.06 -11.64 -44.72
CA ASP A 248 4.98 -12.74 -44.42
C ASP A 248 5.81 -12.48 -43.16
N ALA A 249 6.32 -11.27 -42.96
CA ALA A 249 7.05 -10.90 -41.74
C ALA A 249 6.19 -11.02 -40.46
N MET A 250 4.87 -10.88 -40.56
CA MET A 250 3.93 -11.06 -39.44
C MET A 250 3.66 -12.53 -39.08
N ARG A 251 4.01 -13.49 -39.94
CA ARG A 251 3.75 -14.92 -39.71
C ARG A 251 4.67 -15.50 -38.63
N ARG A 252 4.21 -15.52 -37.39
CA ARG A 252 4.95 -16.03 -36.21
C ARG A 252 4.90 -17.55 -36.01
N HIS A 253 3.85 -18.24 -36.48
CA HIS A 253 3.60 -19.66 -36.20
C HIS A 253 3.49 -20.49 -37.48
N ARG A 254 4.64 -20.87 -38.05
CA ARG A 254 4.70 -21.54 -39.38
C ARG A 254 4.76 -23.08 -39.33
N SER A 255 4.65 -23.69 -38.15
CA SER A 255 4.72 -25.15 -37.98
C SER A 255 3.50 -25.69 -37.24
N LYS A 256 3.22 -26.98 -37.45
CA LYS A 256 2.13 -27.70 -36.76
C LYS A 256 2.32 -27.64 -35.25
N GLU A 257 3.55 -27.88 -34.78
CA GLU A 257 3.95 -27.90 -33.38
C GLU A 257 3.62 -26.58 -32.69
N ARG A 258 4.01 -25.45 -33.31
CA ARG A 258 3.72 -24.11 -32.75
C ARG A 258 2.23 -23.79 -32.73
N LEU A 259 1.47 -24.29 -33.71
CA LEU A 259 0.02 -24.06 -33.77
C LEU A 259 -0.74 -24.89 -32.73
N ILE A 260 -0.37 -26.16 -32.48
CA ILE A 260 -1.01 -26.99 -31.45
C ILE A 260 -0.69 -26.50 -30.03
N ASP A 261 0.54 -26.03 -29.80
CA ASP A 261 0.96 -25.39 -28.57
C ASP A 261 0.14 -24.13 -28.31
N ARG A 262 0.08 -23.24 -29.31
CA ARG A 262 -0.77 -22.04 -29.28
C ARG A 262 -2.23 -22.37 -28.99
N ALA A 263 -2.79 -23.41 -29.63
CA ALA A 263 -4.16 -23.83 -29.41
C ALA A 263 -4.41 -24.20 -27.94
N SER A 264 -3.49 -24.93 -27.31
CA SER A 264 -3.60 -25.30 -25.91
C SER A 264 -3.58 -24.08 -24.96
N GLN A 265 -2.68 -23.11 -25.19
CA GLN A 265 -2.65 -21.88 -24.39
C GLN A 265 -3.87 -20.99 -24.61
N THR A 266 -4.38 -20.93 -25.84
CA THR A 266 -5.58 -20.16 -26.19
C THR A 266 -6.81 -20.72 -25.46
N ARG A 267 -6.93 -22.05 -25.34
CA ARG A 267 -7.98 -22.68 -24.51
C ARG A 267 -7.83 -22.39 -23.02
N ALA A 268 -6.60 -22.33 -22.52
CA ALA A 268 -6.33 -21.90 -21.14
C ALA A 268 -6.80 -20.46 -20.88
N LEU A 269 -6.45 -19.52 -21.78
CA LEU A 269 -6.88 -18.11 -21.74
C LEU A 269 -8.40 -17.97 -21.80
N LEU A 270 -9.06 -18.68 -22.71
CA LEU A 270 -10.52 -18.72 -22.84
C LEU A 270 -11.24 -19.12 -21.55
N SER A 271 -10.59 -19.94 -20.75
CA SER A 271 -11.13 -20.41 -19.49
C SER A 271 -10.91 -19.39 -18.36
N HIS A 272 -9.87 -18.55 -18.43
CA HIS A 272 -9.44 -17.70 -17.34
C HIS A 272 -10.56 -16.79 -16.83
N ASP A 273 -10.87 -16.91 -15.54
CA ASP A 273 -11.79 -16.03 -14.82
C ASP A 273 -11.56 -16.26 -13.33
N ILE A 274 -11.09 -15.24 -12.60
CA ILE A 274 -10.84 -15.38 -11.17
C ILE A 274 -12.12 -15.58 -10.33
N ARG A 275 -13.30 -15.48 -10.92
CA ARG A 275 -14.60 -15.74 -10.26
C ARG A 275 -15.05 -17.18 -10.44
N ARG A 276 -14.54 -17.88 -11.47
CA ARG A 276 -14.98 -19.23 -11.85
C ARG A 276 -14.83 -20.21 -10.69
N ASN A 277 -15.88 -20.97 -10.40
CA ASN A 277 -15.91 -22.02 -9.38
C ASN A 277 -15.48 -21.56 -7.97
N ARG A 278 -15.72 -20.29 -7.62
CA ARG A 278 -15.48 -19.73 -6.28
C ARG A 278 -16.81 -19.22 -5.71
N GLU A 279 -17.59 -20.09 -5.09
CA GLU A 279 -18.90 -19.73 -4.51
C GLU A 279 -18.79 -18.64 -3.41
N ASP A 280 -17.63 -18.56 -2.76
CA ASP A 280 -17.30 -17.58 -1.74
C ASP A 280 -16.47 -16.39 -2.27
N PHE A 281 -16.51 -16.12 -3.59
CA PHE A 281 -15.66 -15.09 -4.23
C PHE A 281 -15.70 -13.73 -3.52
N ALA A 282 -16.89 -13.23 -3.17
CA ALA A 282 -17.04 -11.96 -2.47
C ALA A 282 -16.37 -11.96 -1.07
N LYS A 283 -16.47 -13.09 -0.35
CA LYS A 283 -15.80 -13.26 0.95
C LYS A 283 -14.29 -13.31 0.76
N ARG A 284 -13.79 -14.09 -0.20
CA ARG A 284 -12.36 -14.14 -0.52
C ARG A 284 -11.84 -12.75 -0.88
N LEU A 285 -12.56 -12.01 -1.73
CA LEU A 285 -12.20 -10.65 -2.12
C LEU A 285 -12.11 -9.71 -0.91
N SER A 286 -13.06 -9.79 0.04
CA SER A 286 -13.00 -9.01 1.28
C SER A 286 -11.79 -9.33 2.15
N GLN A 287 -11.17 -10.50 1.99
CA GLN A 287 -9.96 -10.90 2.70
C GLN A 287 -8.68 -10.47 1.97
N LEU A 288 -8.76 -9.83 0.79
CA LEU A 288 -7.61 -9.41 0.01
C LEU A 288 -7.38 -7.88 0.05
N HIS A 289 -8.05 -7.15 0.94
CA HIS A 289 -7.91 -5.69 1.06
C HIS A 289 -6.50 -5.24 1.50
N HIS A 290 -5.68 -6.17 2.00
CA HIS A 290 -4.29 -5.95 2.37
C HIS A 290 -3.30 -6.24 1.24
N ILE A 291 -3.75 -6.80 0.11
CA ILE A 291 -2.86 -7.15 -1.00
C ILE A 291 -2.31 -5.88 -1.64
N SER A 292 -0.99 -5.86 -1.83
CA SER A 292 -0.32 -4.84 -2.62
C SER A 292 -0.38 -5.18 -4.11
N ALA A 293 -1.10 -4.38 -4.89
CA ALA A 293 -1.20 -4.57 -6.34
C ALA A 293 -1.08 -3.26 -7.13
N LEU A 294 -0.65 -3.39 -8.39
CA LEU A 294 -0.63 -2.33 -9.39
C LEU A 294 -0.97 -2.95 -10.74
N ALA A 295 -2.11 -2.58 -11.33
CA ALA A 295 -2.42 -2.99 -12.71
C ALA A 295 -1.95 -1.94 -13.71
N VAL A 296 -1.36 -2.39 -14.82
CA VAL A 296 -0.98 -1.52 -15.94
C VAL A 296 -1.77 -1.95 -17.17
N VAL A 297 -2.55 -1.04 -17.74
CA VAL A 297 -3.40 -1.28 -18.92
C VAL A 297 -3.16 -0.19 -19.96
N PHE A 298 -3.58 -0.45 -21.20
CA PHE A 298 -3.41 0.49 -22.31
C PHE A 298 -4.77 0.87 -22.89
N GLU A 299 -4.97 2.16 -23.15
CA GLU A 299 -6.27 2.70 -23.54
C GLU A 299 -6.80 2.09 -24.86
N SER A 300 -5.88 1.83 -25.80
CA SER A 300 -6.21 1.32 -27.13
C SER A 300 -5.95 -0.18 -27.30
N ASP A 301 -5.79 -0.91 -26.19
CA ASP A 301 -5.64 -2.37 -26.24
C ASP A 301 -6.99 -3.03 -26.58
N MET A 302 -7.04 -3.73 -27.71
CA MET A 302 -8.22 -4.50 -28.14
C MET A 302 -8.13 -5.98 -27.75
N THR A 303 -7.00 -6.41 -27.22
CA THR A 303 -6.80 -7.75 -26.66
C THR A 303 -7.14 -7.79 -25.18
N VAL A 304 -6.88 -6.72 -24.44
CA VAL A 304 -7.27 -6.62 -23.03
C VAL A 304 -8.03 -5.34 -22.77
N ILE A 305 -9.30 -5.50 -22.37
CA ILE A 305 -10.18 -4.36 -22.07
C ILE A 305 -9.91 -3.86 -20.64
N PRO A 306 -9.67 -2.56 -20.41
CA PRO A 306 -9.37 -2.04 -19.07
C PRO A 306 -10.48 -2.22 -18.01
N GLY A 307 -11.75 -2.29 -18.41
CA GLY A 307 -12.91 -2.29 -17.50
C GLY A 307 -12.83 -3.25 -16.31
N PRO A 308 -12.62 -4.56 -16.53
CA PRO A 308 -12.40 -5.53 -15.45
C PRO A 308 -11.31 -5.17 -14.43
N ASN A 309 -10.24 -4.50 -14.86
CA ASN A 309 -9.18 -4.05 -13.94
C ASN A 309 -9.69 -2.94 -13.03
N LEU A 310 -10.43 -1.96 -13.58
CA LEU A 310 -11.02 -0.86 -12.82
C LEU A 310 -12.04 -1.37 -11.80
N GLU A 311 -12.90 -2.32 -12.19
CA GLU A 311 -13.89 -2.93 -11.30
C GLU A 311 -13.21 -3.67 -10.12
N LEU A 312 -12.14 -4.43 -10.39
CA LEU A 312 -11.42 -5.14 -9.34
C LEU A 312 -10.64 -4.18 -8.42
N ALA A 313 -10.02 -3.16 -9.01
CA ALA A 313 -9.27 -2.12 -8.31
C ALA A 313 -10.17 -1.32 -7.35
N GLU A 314 -11.39 -0.98 -7.76
CA GLU A 314 -12.38 -0.34 -6.89
C GLU A 314 -12.72 -1.23 -5.67
N ALA A 315 -12.83 -2.54 -5.89
CA ALA A 315 -13.17 -3.48 -4.83
C ALA A 315 -12.01 -3.75 -3.84
N LEU A 316 -10.76 -3.70 -4.30
CA LEU A 316 -9.56 -4.01 -3.50
C LEU A 316 -8.74 -2.78 -3.07
N GLY A 317 -9.01 -1.61 -3.65
CA GLY A 317 -8.30 -0.37 -3.33
C GLY A 317 -6.88 -0.29 -3.88
N PHE A 318 -6.59 -0.93 -5.02
CA PHE A 318 -5.30 -0.84 -5.70
C PHE A 318 -5.33 0.11 -6.92
N GLU A 319 -4.16 0.52 -7.41
CA GLU A 319 -4.05 1.48 -8.50
C GLU A 319 -4.07 0.81 -9.89
N VAL A 320 -4.74 1.46 -10.86
CA VAL A 320 -4.72 1.08 -12.28
C VAL A 320 -4.09 2.21 -13.09
N ILE A 321 -2.90 1.96 -13.63
CA ILE A 321 -2.26 2.87 -14.58
C ILE A 321 -2.83 2.59 -15.96
N ASN A 322 -3.49 3.59 -16.55
CA ASN A 322 -3.96 3.51 -17.93
C ASN A 322 -3.07 4.36 -18.84
N ILE A 323 -2.23 3.71 -19.65
CA ILE A 323 -1.31 4.38 -20.56
C ILE A 323 -2.01 4.62 -21.89
N SER A 324 -2.19 5.89 -22.23
CA SER A 324 -2.73 6.31 -23.52
C SER A 324 -1.72 6.12 -24.64
N GLY A 325 -2.19 5.70 -25.81
CA GLY A 325 -1.31 5.42 -26.93
C GLY A 325 -1.96 4.61 -28.04
N ASP A 326 -1.20 4.31 -29.08
CA ASP A 326 -1.69 3.60 -30.26
C ASP A 326 -0.98 2.27 -30.51
N CYS A 327 -0.05 1.85 -29.66
CA CYS A 327 0.59 0.53 -29.75
C CYS A 327 -0.32 -0.67 -29.42
N GLY A 328 -1.53 -0.44 -28.90
CA GLY A 328 -2.45 -1.52 -28.51
C GLY A 328 -1.83 -2.44 -27.44
N HIS A 329 -1.95 -3.76 -27.66
CA HIS A 329 -1.45 -4.82 -26.79
C HIS A 329 0.09 -4.99 -26.82
N PHE A 330 0.82 -4.13 -27.50
CA PHE A 330 2.28 -4.11 -27.46
C PHE A 330 2.82 -2.88 -26.73
N GLY A 331 1.96 -2.19 -25.97
CA GLY A 331 2.35 -1.07 -25.13
C GLY A 331 3.61 -1.29 -24.27
N PRO A 332 3.84 -2.47 -23.64
CA PRO A 332 5.03 -2.70 -22.82
C PRO A 332 6.30 -3.03 -23.62
N ASN A 333 6.26 -3.03 -24.95
CA ASN A 333 7.45 -3.29 -25.78
C ASN A 333 8.38 -2.07 -25.87
N PRO A 334 9.70 -2.29 -26.12
CA PRO A 334 10.70 -1.22 -26.19
C PRO A 334 10.38 -0.12 -27.20
N GLU A 335 9.76 -0.47 -28.34
CA GLU A 335 9.35 0.47 -29.39
C GLU A 335 8.13 1.33 -29.03
N CYS A 336 7.49 1.06 -27.89
CA CYS A 336 6.26 1.69 -27.44
C CYS A 336 6.46 2.43 -26.10
N TYR A 337 5.77 2.01 -25.03
CA TYR A 337 5.71 2.72 -23.75
C TYR A 337 6.46 1.99 -22.64
N GLN A 338 7.41 1.12 -22.98
CA GLN A 338 8.14 0.32 -22.00
C GLN A 338 8.83 1.15 -20.91
N SER A 339 9.35 2.33 -21.24
CA SER A 339 9.96 3.22 -20.24
C SER A 339 8.96 3.66 -19.17
N ASP A 340 7.73 3.96 -19.59
CA ASP A 340 6.68 4.44 -18.70
C ASP A 340 6.18 3.29 -17.83
N VAL A 341 5.95 2.12 -18.44
CA VAL A 341 5.64 0.88 -17.71
C VAL A 341 6.73 0.56 -16.70
N ALA A 342 8.00 0.58 -17.12
CA ALA A 342 9.13 0.28 -16.24
C ALA A 342 9.25 1.30 -15.11
N SER A 343 8.97 2.59 -15.35
CA SER A 343 8.96 3.62 -14.31
C SER A 343 7.93 3.30 -13.23
N HIS A 344 6.67 3.08 -13.62
CA HIS A 344 5.59 2.77 -12.68
C HIS A 344 5.83 1.47 -11.92
N VAL A 345 6.23 0.41 -12.62
CA VAL A 345 6.47 -0.91 -12.01
C VAL A 345 7.67 -0.87 -11.07
N ASN A 346 8.81 -0.30 -11.48
CA ASN A 346 9.98 -0.22 -10.59
C ASN A 346 9.73 0.70 -9.41
N GLU A 347 8.98 1.81 -9.57
CA GLU A 347 8.59 2.65 -8.45
C GLU A 347 7.74 1.87 -7.45
N PHE A 348 6.70 1.19 -7.92
CA PHE A 348 5.83 0.36 -7.09
C PHE A 348 6.60 -0.74 -6.35
N LEU A 349 7.46 -1.48 -7.06
CA LEU A 349 8.27 -2.55 -6.44
C LEU A 349 9.30 -2.01 -5.44
N LYS A 350 9.88 -0.82 -5.68
CA LYS A 350 10.86 -0.16 -4.78
C LYS A 350 10.23 0.38 -3.51
N GLN A 351 8.92 0.67 -3.51
CA GLN A 351 8.26 1.22 -2.33
C GLN A 351 8.35 0.30 -1.11
N GLY A 352 8.75 -0.97 -1.24
CA GLY A 352 8.97 -1.89 -0.11
C GLY A 352 7.76 -1.96 0.82
N ASN A 353 7.91 -2.56 2.00
CA ASN A 353 6.85 -2.55 3.03
C ASN A 353 6.66 -1.16 3.68
N GLN A 354 6.83 -0.07 2.92
CA GLN A 354 6.52 1.32 3.24
C GLN A 354 5.28 1.77 2.44
N ARG A 355 4.20 0.98 2.43
CA ARG A 355 2.80 1.36 2.13
C ARG A 355 1.97 0.06 2.18
N HIS A 356 0.81 0.03 2.80
CA HIS A 356 -0.30 0.88 2.42
C HIS A 356 -0.64 1.88 3.52
N LEU A 357 -0.29 3.14 3.25
CA LEU A 357 -1.08 4.22 3.79
C LEU A 357 -2.40 4.23 2.99
N LEU A 358 -3.39 3.51 3.48
CA LEU A 358 -4.69 3.30 2.84
C LEU A 358 -5.43 4.63 2.80
N ARG A 359 -5.59 5.20 1.59
CA ARG A 359 -6.44 6.37 1.38
C ARG A 359 -7.90 5.94 1.50
N ARG A 360 -8.67 6.71 2.24
CA ARG A 360 -10.13 6.58 2.36
C ARG A 360 -10.76 7.95 2.21
N SER A 361 -11.99 7.96 1.71
CA SER A 361 -12.80 9.16 1.66
C SER A 361 -14.20 8.85 2.16
N LEU A 362 -14.83 9.84 2.78
CA LEU A 362 -16.22 9.76 3.19
C LEU A 362 -16.91 11.11 2.97
N GLN A 363 -18.23 11.07 2.76
CA GLN A 363 -19.05 12.26 2.71
C GLN A 363 -19.42 12.67 4.14
N PHE A 364 -19.05 13.87 4.54
CA PHE A 364 -19.39 14.42 5.85
C PHE A 364 -19.88 15.86 5.68
N ASP A 365 -21.08 16.13 6.19
CA ASP A 365 -21.76 17.43 6.07
C ASP A 365 -21.80 17.99 4.63
N GLY A 366 -22.02 17.10 3.65
CA GLY A 366 -22.07 17.46 2.22
C GLY A 366 -20.71 17.76 1.58
N VAL A 367 -19.60 17.54 2.29
CA VAL A 367 -18.24 17.70 1.78
C VAL A 367 -17.54 16.33 1.74
N SER A 368 -16.81 16.07 0.66
CA SER A 368 -15.90 14.91 0.59
C SER A 368 -14.68 15.17 1.46
N ARG A 369 -14.51 14.39 2.52
CA ARG A 369 -13.35 14.46 3.42
C ARG A 369 -12.52 13.20 3.27
N GLU A 370 -11.20 13.34 3.36
CA GLU A 370 -10.27 12.20 3.22
C GLU A 370 -9.48 11.95 4.52
N TYR A 371 -9.07 10.69 4.67
CA TYR A 371 -8.19 10.26 5.73
C TYR A 371 -7.34 9.09 5.25
N PHE A 372 -6.25 8.85 5.97
CA PHE A 372 -5.25 7.88 5.61
C PHE A 372 -5.02 6.92 6.77
N VAL A 373 -4.92 5.62 6.51
CA VAL A 373 -4.75 4.61 7.56
C VAL A 373 -3.51 3.81 7.29
N TYR A 374 -2.60 3.74 8.26
CA TYR A 374 -1.50 2.77 8.23
C TYR A 374 -1.83 1.62 9.18
N VAL A 375 -1.88 0.41 8.63
CA VAL A 375 -2.07 -0.83 9.37
C VAL A 375 -0.75 -1.61 9.35
N PRO A 376 -0.16 -1.94 10.51
CA PRO A 376 1.10 -2.69 10.53
C PRO A 376 0.87 -4.16 10.16
N ASP A 377 1.74 -4.74 9.32
CA ASP A 377 1.63 -6.15 8.91
C ASP A 377 1.91 -7.14 10.06
N GLY A 378 1.58 -8.42 9.86
CA GLY A 378 2.02 -9.52 10.73
C GLY A 378 1.29 -9.66 12.07
N HIS A 379 0.14 -8.99 12.25
CA HIS A 379 -0.66 -9.05 13.48
C HIS A 379 -1.72 -10.16 13.51
N GLY A 380 -1.99 -10.81 12.36
CA GLY A 380 -3.03 -11.84 12.23
C GLY A 380 -4.40 -11.34 12.72
N ASP A 381 -5.10 -12.16 13.49
CA ASP A 381 -6.42 -11.81 14.06
C ASP A 381 -6.33 -11.01 15.39
N THR A 382 -5.16 -10.46 15.74
CA THR A 382 -5.00 -9.71 17.00
C THR A 382 -5.58 -8.30 16.88
N PRO A 383 -6.57 -7.90 17.71
CA PRO A 383 -7.10 -6.55 17.68
C PRO A 383 -6.03 -5.52 18.07
N LEU A 384 -5.85 -4.49 17.25
CA LEU A 384 -4.79 -3.48 17.43
C LEU A 384 -5.30 -2.19 18.07
N PRO A 385 -4.49 -1.50 18.91
CA PRO A 385 -4.76 -0.12 19.30
C PRO A 385 -4.90 0.79 18.09
N VAL A 386 -5.65 1.87 18.25
CA VAL A 386 -5.78 2.93 17.23
C VAL A 386 -5.25 4.24 17.80
N VAL A 387 -4.35 4.89 17.06
CA VAL A 387 -3.87 6.24 17.32
C VAL A 387 -4.36 7.15 16.20
N MET A 388 -5.13 8.18 16.53
CA MET A 388 -5.49 9.23 15.58
C MET A 388 -4.46 10.37 15.68
N GLY A 389 -3.74 10.63 14.60
CA GLY A 389 -2.71 11.67 14.50
C GLY A 389 -3.19 12.90 13.74
N LEU A 390 -3.25 14.06 14.40
CA LEU A 390 -3.72 15.31 13.81
C LEU A 390 -2.57 16.27 13.52
N HIS A 391 -2.43 16.65 12.25
CA HIS A 391 -1.38 17.56 11.79
C HIS A 391 -1.64 19.02 12.21
N GLY A 392 -0.58 19.82 12.29
CA GLY A 392 -0.67 21.26 12.55
C GLY A 392 -1.13 22.09 11.33
N LEU A 393 -1.26 23.40 11.55
CA LEU A 393 -1.61 24.39 10.52
C LEU A 393 -0.70 24.27 9.28
N GLY A 394 -1.31 24.28 8.09
CA GLY A 394 -0.61 24.29 6.80
C GLY A 394 0.07 22.97 6.42
N SER A 395 -0.05 21.94 7.27
CA SER A 395 0.45 20.59 7.00
C SER A 395 -0.60 19.73 6.28
N THR A 396 -0.16 18.61 5.74
CA THR A 396 -1.01 17.59 5.12
C THR A 396 -0.98 16.31 5.97
N ALA A 397 -2.00 15.46 5.82
CA ALA A 397 -2.10 14.18 6.51
C ALA A 397 -0.88 13.28 6.23
N THR A 398 -0.49 13.15 4.96
CA THR A 398 0.63 12.28 4.57
C THR A 398 2.00 12.94 4.77
N GLY A 399 2.07 14.27 4.72
CA GLY A 399 3.24 15.05 5.12
C GLY A 399 3.50 14.93 6.61
N PHE A 400 2.47 14.97 7.46
CA PHE A 400 2.58 14.71 8.89
C PHE A 400 3.07 13.29 9.17
N ALA A 401 2.49 12.27 8.53
CA ALA A 401 2.95 10.89 8.67
C ALA A 401 4.45 10.74 8.34
N THR A 402 4.91 11.39 7.25
CA THR A 402 6.29 11.26 6.75
C THR A 402 7.28 12.11 7.55
N SER A 403 6.94 13.38 7.82
CA SER A 403 7.81 14.36 8.47
C SER A 403 8.10 14.06 9.95
N TYR A 404 7.35 13.11 10.53
CA TYR A 404 7.51 12.58 11.86
C TYR A 404 7.80 11.06 11.87
N ASP A 405 7.93 10.41 10.71
CA ASP A 405 8.15 8.95 10.57
C ASP A 405 7.23 8.08 11.45
N LEU A 406 5.94 8.42 11.46
CA LEU A 406 4.96 7.83 12.36
C LEU A 406 4.52 6.42 11.94
N ASN A 407 4.60 6.11 10.64
CA ASN A 407 4.32 4.76 10.13
C ASN A 407 5.37 3.75 10.62
N ALA A 408 6.66 4.10 10.58
CA ALA A 408 7.71 3.24 11.12
C ALA A 408 7.55 3.03 12.64
N HIS A 409 7.16 4.09 13.36
CA HIS A 409 6.87 3.98 14.79
C HIS A 409 5.65 3.07 15.07
N ALA A 410 4.57 3.21 14.29
CA ALA A 410 3.38 2.35 14.39
C ALA A 410 3.71 0.88 14.10
N LYS A 411 4.52 0.61 13.06
CA LYS A 411 5.05 -0.72 12.75
C LYS A 411 5.83 -1.33 13.90
N LYS A 412 6.79 -0.57 14.45
CA LYS A 412 7.65 -0.99 15.56
C LYS A 412 6.84 -1.36 16.81
N ASN A 413 5.73 -0.67 17.04
CA ASN A 413 4.97 -0.74 18.30
C ASN A 413 3.62 -1.48 18.19
N GLY A 414 3.22 -1.90 16.99
CA GLY A 414 2.03 -2.71 16.77
C GLY A 414 0.72 -1.97 17.07
N TYR A 415 0.48 -0.85 16.39
CA TYR A 415 -0.80 -0.14 16.45
C TYR A 415 -1.19 0.44 15.07
N ILE A 416 -2.49 0.59 14.84
CA ILE A 416 -3.04 1.28 13.66
C ILE A 416 -2.93 2.77 13.91
N ILE A 417 -2.44 3.51 12.91
CA ILE A 417 -2.41 4.98 12.97
C ILE A 417 -3.21 5.59 11.83
N VAL A 418 -4.03 6.57 12.18
CA VAL A 418 -4.96 7.24 11.28
C VAL A 418 -4.57 8.70 11.16
N TYR A 419 -4.51 9.21 9.93
CA TYR A 419 -4.18 10.59 9.60
C TYR A 419 -5.33 11.22 8.80
N PRO A 420 -6.30 11.83 9.48
CA PRO A 420 -7.35 12.60 8.82
C PRO A 420 -6.77 13.88 8.20
N GLN A 421 -7.35 14.34 7.09
CA GLN A 421 -6.97 15.61 6.45
C GLN A 421 -7.87 16.75 6.95
N GLY A 422 -7.23 17.80 7.49
CA GLY A 422 -7.90 19.05 7.88
C GLY A 422 -8.51 19.76 6.68
N SER A 423 -9.49 20.63 6.95
CA SER A 423 -10.10 21.47 5.91
C SER A 423 -9.04 22.41 5.32
N HIS A 424 -9.06 22.64 4.02
CA HIS A 424 -7.97 23.37 3.37
C HIS A 424 -8.40 24.26 2.21
N PHE A 425 -7.61 25.31 1.98
CA PHE A 425 -7.75 26.27 0.88
C PHE A 425 -6.40 26.91 0.54
N GLN A 426 -6.34 27.69 -0.54
CA GLN A 426 -5.15 28.48 -0.88
C GLN A 426 -5.30 29.90 -0.35
N GLY A 427 -4.29 30.41 0.35
CA GLY A 427 -4.31 31.76 0.91
C GLY A 427 -2.92 32.26 1.28
N VAL A 428 -2.87 33.49 1.79
CA VAL A 428 -1.62 34.15 2.24
C VAL A 428 -1.83 34.60 3.68
N ILE A 429 -0.96 34.15 4.58
CA ILE A 429 -0.85 34.68 5.94
C ILE A 429 0.00 35.96 5.89
N GLY A 430 -0.46 37.01 6.57
CA GLY A 430 0.11 38.35 6.52
C GLY A 430 -0.50 39.22 5.42
N ASP A 431 0.03 40.44 5.27
CA ASP A 431 -0.43 41.43 4.29
C ASP A 431 0.53 41.56 3.07
N ASP A 432 1.47 40.62 2.89
CA ASP A 432 2.44 40.70 1.79
C ASP A 432 1.82 40.24 0.46
N SER A 433 1.42 41.22 -0.36
CA SER A 433 0.83 40.97 -1.68
C SER A 433 1.81 40.41 -2.72
N THR A 434 3.09 40.22 -2.37
CA THR A 434 4.11 39.63 -3.26
C THR A 434 4.26 38.12 -3.08
N VAL A 435 3.66 37.55 -2.03
CA VAL A 435 3.67 36.12 -1.74
C VAL A 435 2.52 35.45 -2.50
N GLU A 436 2.83 34.43 -3.28
CA GLU A 436 1.81 33.61 -3.94
C GLU A 436 1.00 32.81 -2.91
N PRO A 437 -0.31 32.61 -3.12
CA PRO A 437 -1.13 31.77 -2.25
C PRO A 437 -0.54 30.36 -2.08
N TYR A 438 -0.57 29.86 -0.85
CA TYR A 438 -0.11 28.53 -0.50
C TYR A 438 -1.17 27.78 0.32
N LEU A 439 -0.95 26.49 0.53
CA LEU A 439 -1.87 25.62 1.25
C LEU A 439 -2.02 26.08 2.70
N ILE A 440 -3.24 26.44 3.06
CA ILE A 440 -3.68 26.62 4.44
C ILE A 440 -4.61 25.46 4.74
N SER A 441 -4.23 24.67 5.73
CA SER A 441 -4.91 23.46 6.16
C SER A 441 -5.09 23.53 7.68
N THR A 442 -6.32 23.41 8.17
CA THR A 442 -6.68 23.67 9.57
C THR A 442 -7.77 22.75 10.10
N TRP A 443 -7.86 22.72 11.42
CA TRP A 443 -8.89 22.08 12.22
C TRP A 443 -9.68 23.14 12.98
N ASN A 444 -11.00 23.00 12.98
CA ASN A 444 -11.90 23.79 13.79
C ASN A 444 -12.04 23.18 15.19
N ASP A 445 -11.24 23.65 16.14
CA ASP A 445 -11.38 23.30 17.56
C ASP A 445 -12.56 24.01 18.24
N GLU A 446 -13.41 24.66 17.44
CA GLU A 446 -14.50 25.56 17.79
C GLU A 446 -14.02 26.85 18.47
N THR A 447 -13.06 26.76 19.39
CA THR A 447 -12.64 27.85 20.28
C THR A 447 -11.85 28.97 19.60
N SER A 448 -11.01 28.63 18.62
CA SER A 448 -10.05 29.56 18.01
C SER A 448 -10.71 30.63 17.14
N ASN A 449 -11.95 30.39 16.71
CA ASN A 449 -12.74 31.31 15.90
C ASN A 449 -13.77 32.12 16.70
N PHE A 450 -13.80 32.03 18.04
CA PHE A 450 -14.76 32.81 18.84
C PHE A 450 -14.32 34.25 19.10
N THR A 451 -15.25 35.04 19.63
CA THR A 451 -15.02 36.43 20.07
C THR A 451 -14.38 36.41 21.47
N PRO A 452 -13.59 37.44 21.85
CA PRO A 452 -13.09 37.62 23.21
C PRO A 452 -14.11 37.24 24.30
N THR A 453 -13.67 36.44 25.27
CA THR A 453 -14.45 36.10 26.47
C THR A 453 -14.23 37.16 27.55
N GLU A 454 -14.83 36.97 28.73
CA GLU A 454 -14.50 37.77 29.93
C GLU A 454 -12.99 37.67 30.30
N ALA A 455 -12.28 36.64 29.82
CA ALA A 455 -10.84 36.50 30.00
C ALA A 455 -10.00 37.43 29.10
N GLY A 456 -10.64 38.17 28.18
CA GLY A 456 -9.98 39.09 27.25
C GLY A 456 -9.86 38.55 25.82
N PRO A 457 -9.25 39.33 24.91
CA PRO A 457 -9.01 38.90 23.54
C PRO A 457 -7.92 37.83 23.48
N HIS A 458 -8.01 36.95 22.48
CA HIS A 458 -6.97 35.96 22.18
C HIS A 458 -6.01 36.39 21.06
N CYS A 459 -6.05 37.65 20.67
CA CYS A 459 -5.05 38.28 19.80
C CYS A 459 -4.94 39.79 20.07
N THR A 460 -3.81 40.39 19.71
CA THR A 460 -3.57 41.84 19.77
C THR A 460 -4.19 42.56 18.56
N ASP A 461 -4.21 43.89 18.54
CA ASP A 461 -4.72 44.64 17.38
C ASP A 461 -3.81 44.50 16.15
N ASP A 462 -2.49 44.32 16.36
CA ASP A 462 -1.43 44.26 15.36
C ASP A 462 -0.99 42.83 14.99
N ARG A 463 -1.72 41.82 15.45
CA ARG A 463 -1.47 40.40 15.14
C ARG A 463 -1.28 40.12 13.65
N LEU A 464 -0.48 39.09 13.35
CA LEU A 464 -0.32 38.53 12.02
C LEU A 464 -1.68 38.12 11.45
N LYS A 465 -2.04 38.66 10.28
CA LYS A 465 -3.37 38.46 9.68
C LYS A 465 -3.47 37.07 9.07
N TYR A 466 -4.51 36.33 9.40
CA TYR A 466 -4.86 35.09 8.70
C TYR A 466 -6.00 35.36 7.70
N PRO A 467 -5.98 34.72 6.52
CA PRO A 467 -7.09 34.84 5.59
C PRO A 467 -8.31 34.11 6.16
N CYS A 468 -9.50 34.71 6.00
CA CYS A 468 -10.73 34.10 6.44
C CYS A 468 -11.01 32.81 5.63
N PRO A 469 -11.15 31.65 6.28
CA PRO A 469 -11.42 30.41 5.57
C PRO A 469 -12.74 30.49 4.78
N PRO A 470 -12.77 29.98 3.53
CA PRO A 470 -13.95 30.12 2.66
C PRO A 470 -15.23 29.51 3.23
N ASP A 471 -15.10 28.46 4.04
CA ASP A 471 -16.19 27.74 4.72
C ASP A 471 -16.83 28.54 5.87
N CYS A 472 -16.16 29.57 6.39
CA CYS A 472 -16.68 30.38 7.49
C CYS A 472 -17.70 31.44 7.05
N GLY A 473 -17.68 31.87 5.79
CA GLY A 473 -18.49 32.98 5.25
C GLY A 473 -18.12 34.37 5.78
N SER A 474 -17.86 34.52 7.08
CA SER A 474 -17.31 35.73 7.70
C SER A 474 -16.44 35.36 8.92
N CYS A 475 -15.36 36.11 9.12
CA CYS A 475 -14.41 35.88 10.21
C CYS A 475 -14.32 37.10 11.12
N ASN A 476 -14.09 36.86 12.41
CA ASN A 476 -13.80 37.93 13.36
C ASN A 476 -12.31 38.32 13.31
N HIS A 477 -11.91 39.31 14.12
CA HIS A 477 -10.55 39.86 14.12
C HIS A 477 -9.44 38.84 14.41
N CYS A 478 -9.73 37.82 15.22
CA CYS A 478 -8.81 36.79 15.68
C CYS A 478 -9.16 35.39 15.14
N ALA A 479 -9.93 35.29 14.06
CA ALA A 479 -10.29 34.00 13.46
C ALA A 479 -9.21 33.52 12.47
N TRP A 480 -8.86 32.23 12.52
CA TRP A 480 -7.81 31.64 11.69
C TRP A 480 -8.00 30.14 11.38
N THR A 481 -8.91 29.44 12.07
CA THR A 481 -9.22 28.02 11.83
C THR A 481 -10.41 27.86 10.88
N SER A 482 -10.58 26.68 10.29
CA SER A 482 -11.79 26.31 9.54
C SER A 482 -13.07 26.45 10.37
N CYS A 483 -14.23 26.40 9.72
CA CYS A 483 -15.54 26.45 10.38
C CYS A 483 -16.38 25.18 10.18
N ASN A 484 -15.88 24.20 9.43
CA ASN A 484 -16.49 22.88 9.31
C ASN A 484 -16.61 22.15 10.68
N ASP A 485 -17.55 21.22 10.79
CA ASP A 485 -17.65 20.30 11.94
C ASP A 485 -16.56 19.23 11.87
N ASP A 486 -15.35 19.61 12.30
CA ASP A 486 -14.22 18.69 12.35
C ASP A 486 -14.35 17.68 13.49
N SER A 487 -15.13 17.97 14.55
CA SER A 487 -15.34 17.02 15.65
C SER A 487 -16.14 15.81 15.18
N GLY A 488 -17.29 16.05 14.55
CA GLY A 488 -18.12 15.00 13.97
C GLY A 488 -17.39 14.22 12.88
N PHE A 489 -16.61 14.91 12.03
CA PHE A 489 -15.80 14.26 11.00
C PHE A 489 -14.80 13.26 11.61
N LEU A 490 -14.04 13.68 12.62
CA LEU A 490 -13.04 12.82 13.26
C LEU A 490 -13.67 11.63 13.98
N LEU A 491 -14.84 11.82 14.61
CA LEU A 491 -15.58 10.70 15.20
C LEU A 491 -16.06 9.70 14.14
N GLN A 492 -16.56 10.19 13.01
CA GLN A 492 -16.96 9.33 11.89
C GLN A 492 -15.78 8.54 11.35
N VAL A 493 -14.61 9.18 11.20
CA VAL A 493 -13.37 8.48 10.77
C VAL A 493 -13.01 7.35 11.74
N LEU A 494 -13.08 7.59 13.05
CA LEU A 494 -12.81 6.56 14.06
C LEU A 494 -13.82 5.40 13.98
N ASP A 495 -15.09 5.69 13.70
CA ASP A 495 -16.14 4.69 13.51
C ASP A 495 -15.91 3.85 12.24
N GLU A 496 -15.53 4.48 11.13
CA GLU A 496 -15.18 3.77 9.88
C GLU A 496 -13.97 2.85 10.07
N VAL A 497 -12.90 3.36 10.72
CA VAL A 497 -11.71 2.56 11.02
C VAL A 497 -12.04 1.36 11.92
N THR A 498 -12.92 1.55 12.91
CA THR A 498 -13.38 0.47 13.80
C THR A 498 -14.20 -0.57 13.05
N ARG A 499 -14.95 -0.17 12.02
CA ARG A 499 -15.77 -1.05 11.20
C ARG A 499 -14.94 -1.84 10.21
N GLU A 500 -13.91 -1.22 9.66
CA GLU A 500 -13.07 -1.77 8.59
C GLU A 500 -11.96 -2.69 9.11
N PHE A 501 -11.35 -2.35 10.24
CA PHE A 501 -10.18 -3.05 10.76
C PHE A 501 -10.46 -3.75 12.09
N ASN A 502 -9.65 -4.77 12.40
CA ASN A 502 -9.72 -5.45 13.68
C ASN A 502 -9.03 -4.62 14.78
N THR A 503 -9.83 -3.83 15.50
CA THR A 503 -9.34 -2.84 16.46
C THR A 503 -9.63 -3.23 17.90
N ASP A 504 -8.76 -2.83 18.82
CA ASP A 504 -8.99 -2.91 20.25
C ASP A 504 -9.68 -1.62 20.74
N ALA A 505 -11.01 -1.71 20.87
CA ALA A 505 -11.86 -0.59 21.29
C ALA A 505 -11.62 -0.06 22.71
N SER A 506 -10.77 -0.73 23.50
CA SER A 506 -10.32 -0.22 24.80
C SER A 506 -9.07 0.67 24.68
N ARG A 507 -8.36 0.63 23.55
CA ARG A 507 -7.07 1.30 23.32
C ARG A 507 -7.12 2.26 22.13
N TYR A 508 -8.03 3.23 22.21
CA TYR A 508 -8.11 4.33 21.25
C TYR A 508 -7.47 5.58 21.83
N TYR A 509 -6.54 6.17 21.09
CA TYR A 509 -5.80 7.35 21.51
C TYR A 509 -5.88 8.41 20.42
N ILE A 510 -5.70 9.66 20.81
CA ILE A 510 -5.58 10.79 19.89
C ILE A 510 -4.36 11.61 20.27
N VAL A 511 -3.59 12.01 19.27
CA VAL A 511 -2.44 12.89 19.42
C VAL A 511 -2.47 13.94 18.33
N GLY A 512 -2.12 15.17 18.66
CA GLY A 512 -2.00 16.23 17.66
C GLY A 512 -0.88 17.20 17.99
N ASN A 513 -0.35 17.85 16.95
CA ASN A 513 0.63 18.91 17.11
C ASN A 513 0.05 20.27 16.68
N SER A 514 0.38 21.35 17.39
CA SER A 514 -0.05 22.71 17.08
C SER A 514 -1.58 22.77 16.94
N ASN A 515 -2.14 23.36 15.88
CA ASN A 515 -3.59 23.36 15.62
C ASN A 515 -4.27 21.98 15.78
N GLY A 516 -3.61 20.88 15.35
CA GLY A 516 -4.10 19.53 15.57
C GLY A 516 -4.06 19.10 17.05
N GLY A 517 -3.15 19.65 17.84
CA GLY A 517 -3.12 19.49 19.31
C GLY A 517 -4.30 20.17 19.99
N GLY A 518 -4.70 21.36 19.51
CA GLY A 518 -5.95 22.02 19.93
C GLY A 518 -7.18 21.18 19.63
N MET A 519 -7.25 20.64 18.42
CA MET A 519 -8.34 19.74 18.04
C MET A 519 -8.36 18.46 18.87
N ALA A 520 -7.20 17.85 19.15
CA ALA A 520 -7.10 16.67 20.02
C ALA A 520 -7.60 16.97 21.44
N MET A 521 -7.27 18.15 21.96
CA MET A 521 -7.76 18.62 23.25
C MET A 521 -9.29 18.82 23.22
N ARG A 522 -9.83 19.47 22.18
CA ARG A 522 -11.28 19.67 22.01
C ARG A 522 -12.04 18.36 21.96
N LEU A 523 -11.59 17.39 21.16
CA LEU A 523 -12.18 16.05 21.09
C LEU A 523 -12.17 15.34 22.43
N GLY A 524 -11.06 15.45 23.18
CA GLY A 524 -10.98 14.86 24.51
C GLY A 524 -11.95 15.51 25.50
N CYS A 525 -12.20 16.82 25.40
CA CYS A 525 -13.19 17.50 26.24
C CYS A 525 -14.63 17.04 25.96
N ASP A 526 -15.01 17.02 24.68
CA ASP A 526 -16.40 16.81 24.27
C ASP A 526 -16.78 15.33 24.22
N HIS A 527 -15.80 14.48 23.89
CA HIS A 527 -16.02 13.06 23.65
C HIS A 527 -15.09 12.18 24.50
N PRO A 528 -15.01 12.39 25.83
CA PRO A 528 -13.99 11.74 26.64
C PRO A 528 -14.12 10.22 26.74
N LYS A 529 -15.31 9.69 26.41
CA LYS A 529 -15.59 8.25 26.37
C LYS A 529 -15.14 7.58 25.06
N ARG A 530 -14.60 8.32 24.10
CA ARG A 530 -14.12 7.76 22.83
C ARG A 530 -12.66 7.33 22.89
N PHE A 531 -11.90 7.88 23.83
CA PHE A 531 -10.45 7.69 23.94
C PHE A 531 -10.07 7.17 25.32
N ALA A 532 -8.97 6.42 25.39
CA ALA A 532 -8.36 5.94 26.62
C ALA A 532 -7.38 6.97 27.21
N ALA A 533 -6.73 7.76 26.36
CA ALA A 533 -5.85 8.87 26.72
C ALA A 533 -5.65 9.79 25.51
N ILE A 534 -5.21 11.03 25.75
CA ILE A 534 -4.88 12.00 24.70
C ILE A 534 -3.46 12.55 24.84
N GLY A 535 -2.86 12.93 23.72
CA GLY A 535 -1.58 13.61 23.64
C GLY A 535 -1.72 14.97 22.96
N VAL A 536 -1.21 16.02 23.60
CA VAL A 536 -1.22 17.38 23.05
C VAL A 536 0.22 17.84 22.91
N SER A 537 0.66 18.13 21.69
CA SER A 537 1.98 18.68 21.43
C SER A 537 1.86 20.13 20.94
N ILE A 538 2.65 21.02 21.56
CA ILE A 538 2.88 22.42 21.19
C ILE A 538 1.59 23.22 20.94
N TYR A 539 0.61 23.11 21.85
CA TYR A 539 -0.63 23.89 21.77
C TYR A 539 -1.25 24.19 23.14
N GLN A 540 -1.89 25.35 23.27
CA GLN A 540 -2.75 25.71 24.40
C GLN A 540 -4.03 26.35 23.88
N MET A 541 -5.14 26.25 24.63
CA MET A 541 -6.41 26.83 24.21
C MET A 541 -6.41 28.36 24.38
N PRO A 542 -7.18 29.12 23.58
CA PRO A 542 -7.37 30.55 23.77
C PRO A 542 -7.86 30.91 25.19
N PRO A 543 -7.53 32.11 25.71
CA PRO A 543 -8.00 32.58 27.02
C PRO A 543 -9.52 32.48 27.19
N GLY A 544 -9.94 31.83 28.28
CA GLY A 544 -11.36 31.62 28.60
C GLY A 544 -12.04 30.49 27.82
N HIS A 545 -11.29 29.77 26.98
CA HIS A 545 -11.76 28.62 26.19
C HIS A 545 -11.08 27.31 26.56
N THR A 546 -10.28 27.29 27.63
CA THR A 546 -9.80 26.03 28.21
C THR A 546 -10.99 25.14 28.56
N CYS A 547 -10.86 23.86 28.27
CA CYS A 547 -11.87 22.86 28.56
C CYS A 547 -11.23 21.65 29.26
N GLY A 548 -12.07 20.80 29.82
CA GLY A 548 -11.66 19.51 30.33
C GLY A 548 -12.77 18.49 30.19
N PRO A 549 -12.44 17.20 30.33
CA PRO A 549 -13.35 16.11 30.03
C PRO A 549 -14.40 15.94 31.14
N ALA A 550 -15.64 15.65 30.76
CA ALA A 550 -16.72 15.35 31.70
C ALA A 550 -16.54 14.02 32.47
N SER A 551 -15.54 13.22 32.08
CA SER A 551 -15.13 11.98 32.74
C SER A 551 -13.62 11.89 32.78
N GLY A 552 -13.08 10.97 33.58
CA GLY A 552 -11.64 10.78 33.67
C GLY A 552 -10.99 10.40 32.34
N LEU A 553 -10.15 11.27 31.78
CA LEU A 553 -9.40 11.06 30.55
C LEU A 553 -7.96 11.58 30.72
N PRO A 554 -6.98 10.66 30.91
CA PRO A 554 -5.57 11.02 31.05
C PRO A 554 -5.06 11.83 29.85
N MET A 555 -4.25 12.84 30.13
CA MET A 555 -3.62 13.71 29.13
C MET A 555 -2.13 13.83 29.38
N LEU A 556 -1.33 13.72 28.31
CA LEU A 556 0.06 14.18 28.29
C LEU A 556 0.14 15.42 27.40
N HIS A 557 0.68 16.50 27.94
CA HIS A 557 0.93 17.76 27.23
C HIS A 557 2.45 17.98 27.09
N LEU A 558 2.94 18.29 25.89
CA LEU A 558 4.34 18.57 25.60
C LEU A 558 4.46 19.94 24.91
N TYR A 559 5.28 20.85 25.42
CA TYR A 559 5.46 22.18 24.85
C TYR A 559 6.91 22.69 25.00
N GLY A 560 7.30 23.69 24.21
CA GLY A 560 8.62 24.31 24.26
C GLY A 560 8.67 25.57 25.13
N GLU A 561 9.77 25.79 25.85
CA GLU A 561 10.00 27.04 26.59
C GLU A 561 10.26 28.23 25.66
N LYS A 562 10.79 27.98 24.46
CA LYS A 562 11.09 29.02 23.46
C LYS A 562 9.98 29.14 22.41
N ASP A 563 8.83 28.50 22.63
CA ASP A 563 7.69 28.57 21.72
C ASP A 563 7.07 29.97 21.75
N ASP A 564 7.24 30.68 20.65
CA ASP A 564 6.68 32.01 20.39
C ASP A 564 5.66 31.97 19.24
N GLY A 565 5.17 30.78 18.87
CA GLY A 565 4.03 30.62 17.96
C GLY A 565 2.75 30.29 18.74
N VAL A 566 2.88 29.44 19.76
CA VAL A 566 1.83 29.13 20.74
C VAL A 566 2.41 29.30 22.14
N GLY A 567 2.31 30.53 22.64
CA GLY A 567 2.97 30.98 23.87
C GLY A 567 2.52 30.25 25.13
N HIS A 568 3.47 29.75 25.91
CA HIS A 568 3.20 28.89 27.06
C HIS A 568 2.88 29.63 28.38
N ASP A 569 3.06 30.95 28.43
CA ASP A 569 3.01 31.74 29.68
C ASP A 569 1.79 32.66 29.81
N GLY A 570 0.94 32.71 28.77
CA GLY A 570 -0.25 33.56 28.74
C GLY A 570 -0.01 34.97 28.19
N THR A 571 1.19 35.28 27.72
CA THR A 571 1.50 36.54 27.06
C THR A 571 1.27 36.46 25.55
N ALA A 572 1.25 37.62 24.89
CA ALA A 572 1.14 37.68 23.44
C ALA A 572 2.43 37.20 22.79
N THR A 573 2.31 36.34 21.78
CA THR A 573 3.41 35.91 20.92
C THR A 573 3.90 37.04 20.02
N SER A 574 5.06 36.88 19.38
CA SER A 574 5.54 37.85 18.38
C SER A 574 4.60 38.06 17.20
N ASP A 575 3.79 37.05 16.86
CA ASP A 575 2.73 37.12 15.85
C ASP A 575 1.41 37.72 16.40
N GLY A 576 1.39 38.17 17.66
CA GLY A 576 0.27 38.85 18.29
C GLY A 576 -0.87 37.93 18.73
N TRP A 577 -0.63 36.63 18.89
CA TRP A 577 -1.61 35.67 19.37
C TRP A 577 -1.47 35.44 20.88
N ILE A 578 -2.57 35.28 21.59
CA ILE A 578 -2.59 35.10 23.04
C ILE A 578 -3.28 33.77 23.34
N TYR A 579 -2.56 32.88 24.02
CA TYR A 579 -3.03 31.58 24.45
C TYR A 579 -3.12 31.52 25.97
N THR A 580 -3.84 30.54 26.51
CA THR A 580 -3.78 30.26 27.95
C THR A 580 -2.43 29.65 28.30
N SER A 581 -1.88 29.95 29.48
CA SER A 581 -0.62 29.34 29.90
C SER A 581 -0.72 27.82 29.97
N ALA A 582 0.37 27.11 29.65
CA ALA A 582 0.44 25.65 29.71
C ALA A 582 0.06 25.10 31.10
N ALA A 583 0.46 25.81 32.16
CA ALA A 583 0.12 25.48 33.54
C ALA A 583 -1.39 25.59 33.79
N LYS A 584 -2.05 26.65 33.33
CA LYS A 584 -3.50 26.80 33.48
C LYS A 584 -4.26 25.80 32.60
N ASN A 585 -3.79 25.56 31.38
CA ASN A 585 -4.39 24.59 30.45
C ASN A 585 -4.47 23.18 31.07
N THR A 586 -3.38 22.73 31.70
CA THR A 586 -3.34 21.43 32.39
C THR A 586 -4.04 21.43 33.74
N GLN A 587 -4.04 22.55 34.47
CA GLN A 587 -4.82 22.72 35.70
C GLN A 587 -6.31 22.59 35.46
N ASP A 588 -6.85 23.26 34.42
CA ASP A 588 -8.28 23.23 34.11
C ASP A 588 -8.72 21.81 33.69
N TRP A 589 -7.89 21.10 32.94
CA TRP A 589 -8.14 19.70 32.58
C TRP A 589 -8.18 18.78 33.81
N ALA A 590 -7.18 18.90 34.70
CA ALA A 590 -7.11 18.15 35.95
C ALA A 590 -8.29 18.49 36.88
N GLY A 591 -8.69 19.76 36.93
CA GLY A 591 -9.86 20.22 37.67
C GLY A 591 -11.16 19.61 37.15
N ALA A 592 -11.35 19.51 35.83
CA ALA A 592 -12.51 18.83 35.24
C ALA A 592 -12.55 17.33 35.57
N MET A 593 -11.39 16.69 35.68
CA MET A 593 -11.24 15.32 36.17
C MET A 593 -11.41 15.19 37.70
N ASN A 594 -11.64 16.30 38.42
CA ASN A 594 -11.71 16.40 39.88
C ASN A 594 -10.42 15.92 40.58
N CYS A 595 -9.27 16.08 39.95
CA CYS A 595 -7.99 15.80 40.58
C CYS A 595 -7.69 16.82 41.70
N GLY A 596 -6.89 16.40 42.69
CA GLY A 596 -6.36 17.30 43.71
C GLY A 596 -5.45 18.37 43.11
N ASN A 597 -5.34 19.51 43.79
CA ASN A 597 -4.56 20.66 43.32
C ASN A 597 -3.04 20.53 43.50
N GLU A 598 -2.56 19.45 44.14
CA GLU A 598 -1.14 19.21 44.37
C GLU A 598 -0.47 18.70 43.09
N ILE A 599 0.61 19.37 42.69
CA ILE A 599 1.41 19.02 41.52
C ILE A 599 2.64 18.25 41.99
N GLU A 600 2.91 17.12 41.35
CA GLU A 600 4.08 16.29 41.60
C GLU A 600 5.07 16.38 40.44
N THR A 601 6.34 16.06 40.72
CA THR A 601 7.34 15.91 39.65
C THR A 601 7.04 14.64 38.88
N TRP A 602 6.92 14.73 37.55
CA TRP A 602 6.67 13.58 36.69
C TRP A 602 7.94 13.20 35.94
N ARG A 603 8.25 11.91 35.84
CA ARG A 603 9.50 11.44 35.23
C ARG A 603 9.32 10.09 34.54
N THR A 604 9.96 9.95 33.40
CA THR A 604 10.18 8.69 32.69
C THR A 604 11.63 8.62 32.23
N ALA A 605 12.09 7.43 31.86
CA ALA A 605 13.43 7.29 31.27
C ALA A 605 13.61 8.19 30.03
N ILE A 606 12.55 8.41 29.25
CA ILE A 606 12.58 9.26 28.06
C ILE A 606 12.64 10.73 28.44
N SER A 607 11.81 11.18 29.39
CA SER A 607 11.81 12.58 29.82
C SER A 607 13.14 12.98 30.46
N GLU A 608 13.72 12.11 31.29
CA GLU A 608 15.01 12.37 31.93
C GLU A 608 16.18 12.36 30.92
N ALA A 609 16.21 11.39 29.99
CA ALA A 609 17.26 11.32 28.98
C ALA A 609 17.29 12.53 28.04
N ASN A 610 16.14 13.20 27.86
CA ASN A 610 16.00 14.35 26.99
C ASN A 610 15.89 15.68 27.74
N GLY A 611 16.12 15.70 29.06
CA GLY A 611 16.17 16.93 29.85
C GLY A 611 14.82 17.66 29.97
N LEU A 612 13.70 16.96 29.78
CA LEU A 612 12.37 17.55 29.89
C LEU A 612 12.04 17.85 31.35
N ILE A 613 11.41 19.00 31.59
CA ILE A 613 10.92 19.40 32.91
C ILE A 613 9.43 19.08 32.96
N CYS A 614 9.08 18.00 33.64
CA CYS A 614 7.70 17.51 33.68
C CYS A 614 7.08 17.55 35.08
N SER A 615 5.79 17.79 35.10
CA SER A 615 4.95 17.80 36.29
C SER A 615 3.61 17.11 36.01
N ALA A 616 2.92 16.63 37.04
CA ALA A 616 1.63 15.99 36.87
C ALA A 616 0.68 16.21 38.05
N TYR A 617 -0.62 16.21 37.75
CA TYR A 617 -1.69 16.00 38.71
C TYR A 617 -2.01 14.49 38.73
N THR A 618 -1.67 13.82 39.83
CA THR A 618 -1.78 12.34 39.96
C THR A 618 -2.88 11.92 40.94
N ASN A 619 -3.29 12.80 41.84
CA ASN A 619 -4.33 12.54 42.84
C ASN A 619 -5.73 12.73 42.25
N CYS A 620 -6.12 11.87 41.30
CA CYS A 620 -7.42 11.89 40.65
C CYS A 620 -8.39 10.85 41.27
N PRO A 621 -9.72 11.07 41.24
CA PRO A 621 -10.68 10.15 41.88
C PRO A 621 -10.66 8.73 41.31
N ASN A 622 -10.36 8.61 40.02
CA ASN A 622 -10.15 7.32 39.38
C ASN A 622 -8.68 6.92 39.52
N SER A 623 -8.45 5.85 40.27
CA SER A 623 -7.11 5.32 40.55
C SER A 623 -6.29 5.16 39.27
N GLY A 624 -5.11 5.76 39.24
CA GLY A 624 -4.12 5.62 38.17
C GLY A 624 -4.25 6.63 37.04
N GLN A 625 -5.29 7.47 36.99
CA GLN A 625 -5.39 8.56 36.02
C GLN A 625 -4.50 9.74 36.41
N GLU A 626 -3.92 10.41 35.41
CA GLU A 626 -3.07 11.57 35.64
C GLU A 626 -3.18 12.58 34.48
N VAL A 627 -2.83 13.83 34.77
CA VAL A 627 -2.63 14.89 33.78
C VAL A 627 -1.18 15.34 33.89
N ALA A 628 -0.36 14.93 32.91
CA ALA A 628 1.07 15.24 32.88
C ALA A 628 1.35 16.35 31.86
N SER A 629 2.28 17.24 32.21
CA SER A 629 2.79 18.29 31.33
C SER A 629 4.30 18.27 31.34
N CYS A 630 4.92 18.30 30.16
CA CYS A 630 6.36 18.33 29.97
C CYS A 630 6.75 19.58 29.17
N MET A 631 7.69 20.34 29.71
CA MET A 631 8.35 21.45 29.01
C MET A 631 9.71 20.98 28.49
N ASP A 632 9.99 21.25 27.20
CA ASP A 632 11.34 21.15 26.64
C ASP A 632 12.00 22.55 26.73
N PRO A 633 13.06 22.74 27.55
CA PRO A 633 13.73 24.03 27.70
C PRO A 633 14.37 24.56 26.42
N GLU A 634 14.65 23.67 25.46
CA GLU A 634 15.41 23.98 24.26
C GLU A 634 14.55 24.05 22.99
N ALA A 635 13.27 23.66 23.06
CA ALA A 635 12.36 23.66 21.91
C ALA A 635 11.63 24.99 21.72
N GLY A 636 11.43 25.37 20.47
CA GLY A 636 10.50 26.41 20.03
C GLY A 636 9.13 25.83 19.66
N HIS A 637 8.52 26.33 18.58
CA HIS A 637 7.27 25.81 18.02
C HIS A 637 7.48 24.55 17.17
N GLU A 638 8.05 23.51 17.77
CA GLU A 638 8.27 22.23 17.09
C GLU A 638 8.14 21.05 18.04
N TRP A 639 7.65 19.93 17.51
CA TRP A 639 7.68 18.66 18.24
C TRP A 639 9.08 18.04 18.11
N ARG A 640 10.02 18.65 18.86
CA ARG A 640 11.42 18.26 18.95
C ARG A 640 11.54 16.81 19.44
N GLY A 641 12.54 16.11 18.91
CA GLY A 641 12.71 14.68 19.17
C GLY A 641 11.91 13.74 18.26
N GLN A 642 11.02 14.30 17.41
CA GLN A 642 10.31 13.54 16.39
C GLN A 642 10.41 14.18 14.99
N ARG A 643 10.36 15.52 14.89
CA ARG A 643 10.35 16.26 13.62
C ARG A 643 11.63 16.06 12.79
N ILE A 644 11.48 15.64 11.52
CA ILE A 644 12.56 15.54 10.52
C ILE A 644 12.63 16.82 9.68
N THR A 645 13.36 17.83 10.15
CA THR A 645 13.30 19.21 9.62
C THR A 645 13.57 19.36 8.11
N GLN A 646 14.25 18.41 7.48
CA GLN A 646 14.53 18.39 6.03
C GLN A 646 13.28 18.09 5.18
N ILE A 647 12.27 17.45 5.77
CA ILE A 647 11.02 17.09 5.10
C ILE A 647 10.02 18.22 5.33
N SER A 648 9.50 18.83 4.26
CA SER A 648 8.44 19.85 4.40
C SER A 648 7.19 19.25 5.06
N ALA A 649 6.57 19.97 5.99
CA ALA A 649 5.30 19.52 6.59
C ALA A 649 4.12 19.60 5.59
N SER A 650 4.26 20.38 4.52
CA SER A 650 3.25 20.53 3.46
C SER A 650 3.42 19.52 2.32
N CYS A 651 4.45 18.67 2.34
CA CYS A 651 4.63 17.67 1.30
C CYS A 651 3.50 16.64 1.30
N VAL A 652 3.32 15.93 0.20
CA VAL A 652 2.35 14.83 0.08
C VAL A 652 3.03 13.56 -0.40
N THR A 653 2.54 12.41 0.03
CA THR A 653 2.89 11.14 -0.63
C THR A 653 2.10 10.97 -1.92
N ALA A 654 2.48 10.01 -2.77
CA ALA A 654 1.72 9.68 -3.98
C ALA A 654 0.22 9.42 -3.69
N ALA A 655 -0.08 8.81 -2.54
CA ALA A 655 -1.46 8.54 -2.10
C ALA A 655 -2.32 9.80 -1.88
N GLN A 656 -1.73 10.97 -1.66
CA GLN A 656 -2.46 12.23 -1.44
C GLN A 656 -2.23 13.26 -2.56
N GLN A 657 -1.42 12.92 -3.55
CA GLN A 657 -1.03 13.88 -4.60
C GLN A 657 -2.23 14.36 -5.43
N GLU A 658 -3.22 13.48 -5.62
CA GLU A 658 -4.43 13.81 -6.38
C GLU A 658 -5.37 14.80 -5.66
N SER A 659 -5.52 14.70 -4.33
CA SER A 659 -6.39 15.62 -3.57
C SER A 659 -5.77 16.97 -3.32
N LEU A 660 -4.44 17.06 -3.28
CA LEU A 660 -3.70 18.29 -3.03
C LEU A 660 -2.71 18.58 -4.18
N PRO A 661 -3.23 18.82 -5.40
CA PRO A 661 -2.37 19.11 -6.55
C PRO A 661 -1.56 20.38 -6.29
N GLY A 662 -0.25 20.31 -6.56
CA GLY A 662 0.68 21.42 -6.36
C GLY A 662 1.50 21.35 -5.07
N GLN A 663 1.19 20.43 -4.14
CA GLN A 663 2.10 20.15 -3.03
C GLN A 663 3.30 19.30 -3.48
N PRO A 664 4.51 19.54 -2.93
CA PRO A 664 5.69 18.78 -3.29
C PRO A 664 5.59 17.33 -2.79
N LEU A 665 6.16 16.38 -3.53
CA LEU A 665 6.26 15.00 -3.05
C LEU A 665 7.19 14.91 -1.83
N CYS A 666 6.77 14.15 -0.82
CA CYS A 666 7.61 13.90 0.34
C CYS A 666 8.85 13.10 -0.06
N PRO A 667 10.08 13.55 0.30
CA PRO A 667 11.26 12.71 0.17
C PRO A 667 11.15 11.50 1.10
N GLN A 668 11.84 10.42 0.76
CA GLN A 668 11.97 9.28 1.66
C GLN A 668 12.75 9.70 2.90
N PRO A 669 12.25 9.45 4.11
CA PRO A 669 13.00 9.73 5.31
C PRO A 669 14.27 8.86 5.33
N GLU A 670 15.43 9.48 5.50
CA GLU A 670 16.66 8.73 5.70
C GLU A 670 16.55 7.91 7.00
N ALA A 671 17.11 6.70 6.99
CA ALA A 671 17.28 5.92 8.21
C ALA A 671 18.20 6.69 9.15
N SER A 672 17.64 7.20 10.25
CA SER A 672 18.32 8.07 11.20
C SER A 672 17.91 7.69 12.63
N ASP A 673 18.77 8.07 13.59
CA ASP A 673 18.78 7.75 15.03
C ASP A 673 17.42 7.72 15.74
N GLN A 674 17.40 7.07 16.91
CA GLN A 674 16.25 6.95 17.82
C GLN A 674 15.49 8.28 17.99
N ARG A 675 14.31 8.38 17.35
CA ARG A 675 13.30 9.41 17.63
C ARG A 675 12.56 9.05 18.91
N TRP A 676 12.36 10.02 19.80
CA TRP A 676 11.81 9.78 21.13
C TRP A 676 10.47 10.47 21.39
N GLY A 677 10.10 11.46 20.59
CA GLY A 677 8.91 12.28 20.84
C GLY A 677 7.63 11.45 20.87
N MET A 678 7.43 10.58 19.87
CA MET A 678 6.28 9.66 19.84
C MET A 678 6.45 8.49 20.82
N ASP A 679 7.68 8.02 21.09
CA ASP A 679 7.93 6.99 22.11
C ASP A 679 7.45 7.46 23.50
N LEU A 680 7.59 8.77 23.82
CA LEU A 680 7.09 9.37 25.07
C LEU A 680 5.55 9.31 25.17
N PHE A 681 4.84 9.73 24.13
CA PHE A 681 3.38 9.63 24.09
C PHE A 681 2.90 8.18 24.11
N TRP A 682 3.58 7.30 23.39
CA TRP A 682 3.23 5.88 23.35
C TRP A 682 3.42 5.21 24.71
N GLN A 683 4.53 5.49 25.40
CA GLN A 683 4.74 5.03 26.78
C GLN A 683 3.63 5.51 27.71
N PHE A 684 3.13 6.74 27.54
CA PHE A 684 2.00 7.25 28.30
C PHE A 684 0.70 6.52 27.93
N PHE A 685 0.37 6.42 26.64
CA PHE A 685 -0.85 5.76 26.14
C PHE A 685 -0.99 4.32 26.61
N GLN A 686 0.08 3.54 26.57
CA GLN A 686 0.07 2.13 26.96
C GLN A 686 -0.33 1.87 28.42
N ARG A 687 -0.34 2.90 29.28
CA ARG A 687 -0.79 2.79 30.68
C ARG A 687 -2.31 2.79 30.82
N TYR A 688 -3.04 3.17 29.77
CA TYR A 688 -4.46 3.47 29.87
C TYR A 688 -5.31 2.64 28.93
N GLN A 689 -6.45 2.20 29.44
CA GLN A 689 -7.51 1.57 28.68
C GLN A 689 -8.82 2.26 29.04
N ARG A 690 -9.70 2.41 28.05
CA ARG A 690 -11.05 2.89 28.26
C ARG A 690 -11.80 1.86 29.11
N LEU A 691 -12.39 2.32 30.21
CA LEU A 691 -13.29 1.50 31.01
C LEU A 691 -14.58 1.23 30.22
N PRO A 692 -15.11 -0.02 30.26
CA PRO A 692 -16.27 -0.44 29.46
C PRO A 692 -17.56 0.34 29.75
#